data_AF-A0A836HAP0-F1
#
_entry.id   AF-A0A836HAP0-F1
#
_cell.length_a   1.000
_cell.length_b   1.000
_cell.length_c   1.000
_cell.angle_alpha   90.00
_cell.angle_beta   90.00
_cell.angle_gamma   90.00
#
_symmetry.space_group_name_H-M   'P 1'
#
loop_
_entity.id
_entity.type
_entity.pdbx_description
1 polymer ?
#
loop_
_entity_poly.entity_id
_entity_poly.type
_entity_poly.pdbx_seq_one_letter_code
_entity_poly.pdbx_strand_id
1 'polypeptide(L)'
;MLRQAWGHARAHKHGVSATLGSMRCIGNPSPVAEEVSVQEYAERRRRFVECLPHNSVVLLPAADESLYSHDILWPYRHDSLWYHLFGMRVPMRRQLAPPSASITEDVRVTMAAFSKGVNGIPTRTLLCVPPVTTDTSTLVWGAEAVPLSQYKRLLAADVGGVASPCTHENVVTTNEVHTVCEEVRRFITDMAQQQVREWAERGDFAPSTSPRGRQLALGIMPSVFAAYPQQLRWDGRGYRLRHQMSSASLTKARVDTRSTVTFHHPLQAFFFMLRATSFVVNLPRPLRFATAAVPGQQSVCSVVEFRYSVVPGYTPGLTPGIVSASPPRGGEPHTLRGPYRPTAVIASSANSDSEPDATMRVSLPVRRCDAYAWLYRQIKAPSQLRQHLRSARATEDAFLQLMQRATATLSEHVLHCAFQRAVCDISAHAGAAAQVRPAYIPVVASGVRGTEIHFTDNDGVAALGDVVRVDAGVEVDGVPTDCTRTMPMGSSKFSPSHVPLYEGLLQIQRKLLRHMGPGVPVSEIARMHISETQALLCSLGVDVRRAAASSPSPPSCPHEPATAASSQEQQVPLALVRSCFCAHSFGHFFGLDIHEELSSVSRPRTRATEKEKVGQRQRPTPRILQGGMMHTVEPGVYMPSVTRAALFGLDRAHLPSVFHGGVGVQVEDDVLVLPSPSDEDFSVCQAEESPVHCPWSRGDYLQHALAAFHRYYCSKAEGAKPSLLVSVCDAHMSTVPAGSMTAAAKNVLQFLFAQRVAMEGLSKAKASLAMDARAIQQQTFVHNPAYLNGPSVPHKAVCGWYPYSSIVLTATIPKDIELIEAVMRH
;
A
#
# COMPACT_ATOMS: atom_id res chain seq x y z
N MET A 1 18.28 -15.95 -34.43
CA MET A 1 18.84 -15.64 -33.11
C MET A 1 17.90 -15.96 -31.94
N LEU A 2 16.67 -15.42 -31.84
CA LEU A 2 15.70 -15.83 -30.78
C LEU A 2 15.39 -17.35 -30.75
N ARG A 3 15.28 -18.00 -31.92
CA ARG A 3 15.15 -19.46 -32.04
C ARG A 3 16.38 -20.25 -31.54
N GLN A 4 17.59 -19.68 -31.61
CA GLN A 4 18.84 -20.36 -31.20
C GLN A 4 19.06 -20.27 -29.68
N ALA A 5 18.66 -19.15 -29.05
CA ALA A 5 18.65 -18.97 -27.60
C ALA A 5 17.76 -20.01 -26.92
N TRP A 6 16.59 -20.28 -27.50
CA TRP A 6 15.66 -21.30 -27.03
C TRP A 6 16.04 -22.73 -27.47
N GLY A 7 16.72 -22.90 -28.61
CA GLY A 7 17.18 -24.20 -29.09
C GLY A 7 18.20 -24.90 -28.17
N HIS A 8 19.05 -24.14 -27.48
CA HIS A 8 20.02 -24.68 -26.52
C HIS A 8 19.38 -25.18 -25.21
N ALA A 9 18.14 -24.78 -24.91
CA ALA A 9 17.36 -25.32 -23.78
C ALA A 9 16.74 -26.70 -24.08
N ARG A 10 16.88 -27.23 -25.31
CA ARG A 10 16.21 -28.46 -25.77
C ARG A 10 17.15 -29.62 -26.11
N ALA A 11 18.45 -29.48 -25.87
CA ALA A 11 19.43 -30.51 -26.24
C ALA A 11 19.80 -31.43 -25.07
N HIS A 12 18.84 -32.27 -24.65
CA HIS A 12 19.13 -33.63 -24.19
C HIS A 12 17.99 -34.54 -24.66
N LYS A 13 18.04 -34.91 -25.95
CA LYS A 13 17.31 -36.06 -26.47
C LYS A 13 18.23 -37.29 -26.38
N HIS A 14 18.02 -38.12 -25.37
CA HIS A 14 18.21 -39.56 -25.55
C HIS A 14 16.85 -40.21 -25.36
N GLY A 15 16.42 -40.92 -26.39
CA GLY A 15 15.11 -41.56 -26.43
C GLY A 15 15.05 -42.76 -25.51
N VAL A 16 13.97 -42.83 -24.74
CA VAL A 16 13.34 -44.07 -24.31
C VAL A 16 11.83 -43.80 -24.31
N SER A 17 11.12 -44.65 -25.05
CA SER A 17 9.66 -44.77 -25.00
C SER A 17 9.24 -45.23 -23.61
N ALA A 18 8.41 -44.47 -22.89
CA ALA A 18 7.74 -44.95 -21.68
C ALA A 18 6.49 -44.10 -21.36
N THR A 19 5.32 -44.69 -21.60
CA THR A 19 4.10 -44.70 -20.79
C THR A 19 3.92 -43.63 -19.70
N LEU A 20 2.75 -42.96 -19.74
CA LEU A 20 2.13 -42.32 -18.57
C LEU A 20 2.12 -43.29 -17.39
N GLY A 21 2.79 -42.94 -16.29
CA GLY A 21 2.78 -43.73 -15.08
C GLY A 21 3.57 -43.11 -13.94
N SER A 22 2.87 -42.96 -12.81
CA SER A 22 3.37 -42.82 -11.44
C SER A 22 3.99 -41.48 -11.00
N MET A 23 3.29 -40.91 -10.01
CA MET A 23 3.82 -40.14 -8.88
C MET A 23 5.33 -40.38 -8.67
N ARG A 24 6.09 -39.28 -8.66
CA ARG A 24 7.39 -39.23 -8.01
C ARG A 24 7.34 -38.15 -6.93
N CYS A 25 7.11 -38.63 -5.71
CA CYS A 25 7.67 -38.03 -4.50
C CYS A 25 9.20 -38.07 -4.61
N ILE A 26 9.88 -37.01 -4.15
CA ILE A 26 11.30 -36.87 -3.71
C ILE A 26 11.50 -35.34 -3.65
N GLY A 27 12.15 -34.71 -2.67
CA GLY A 27 12.88 -35.10 -1.47
C GLY A 27 13.07 -33.83 -0.64
N ASN A 28 13.51 -33.98 0.61
CA ASN A 28 13.67 -32.97 1.66
C ASN A 28 13.45 -31.49 1.26
N PRO A 29 12.48 -30.78 1.88
CA PRO A 29 12.40 -29.34 1.76
C PRO A 29 13.62 -28.76 2.48
N SER A 30 14.66 -28.39 1.74
CA SER A 30 15.58 -27.40 2.28
C SER A 30 14.69 -26.18 2.56
N PRO A 31 14.54 -25.75 3.83
CA PRO A 31 13.67 -24.64 4.14
C PRO A 31 14.17 -23.46 3.32
N VAL A 32 13.31 -22.90 2.47
CA VAL A 32 13.56 -21.63 1.81
C VAL A 32 13.92 -20.68 2.94
N ALA A 33 15.23 -20.36 3.09
CA ALA A 33 15.72 -19.57 4.20
C ALA A 33 14.83 -18.32 4.32
N GLU A 34 14.30 -18.07 5.52
CA GLU A 34 13.39 -16.96 5.82
C GLU A 34 13.92 -15.70 5.12
N GLU A 35 13.19 -15.22 4.11
CA GLU A 35 13.65 -14.12 3.26
C GLU A 35 13.79 -12.81 4.05
N VAL A 36 13.09 -12.74 5.18
CA VAL A 36 13.05 -11.63 6.13
C VAL A 36 13.55 -12.13 7.48
N SER A 37 14.67 -11.59 7.96
CA SER A 37 15.21 -11.97 9.26
C SER A 37 14.41 -11.37 10.42
N VAL A 38 14.54 -11.95 11.60
CA VAL A 38 13.99 -11.38 12.85
C VAL A 38 14.45 -9.93 13.05
N GLN A 39 15.71 -9.64 12.74
CA GLN A 39 16.27 -8.28 12.83
C GLN A 39 15.57 -7.30 11.89
N GLU A 40 15.23 -7.73 10.67
CA GLU A 40 14.50 -6.92 9.70
C GLU A 40 13.08 -6.60 10.20
N TYR A 41 12.38 -7.55 10.81
CA TYR A 41 11.07 -7.27 11.42
C TYR A 41 11.18 -6.30 12.61
N ALA A 42 12.22 -6.40 13.43
CA ALA A 42 12.46 -5.46 14.52
C ALA A 42 12.71 -4.04 14.00
N GLU A 43 13.52 -3.91 12.96
CA GLU A 43 13.80 -2.64 12.29
C GLU A 43 12.54 -2.00 11.68
N ARG A 44 11.70 -2.80 11.02
CA ARG A 44 10.39 -2.35 10.50
C ARG A 44 9.50 -1.77 11.59
N ARG A 45 9.39 -2.46 12.73
CA ARG A 45 8.62 -1.97 13.89
C ARG A 45 9.21 -0.69 14.46
N ARG A 46 10.53 -0.60 14.61
CA ARG A 46 11.22 0.61 15.07
C ARG A 46 10.88 1.82 14.19
N ARG A 47 11.05 1.68 12.87
CA ARG A 47 10.72 2.73 11.89
C ARG A 47 9.25 3.10 11.88
N PHE A 48 8.35 2.12 12.02
CA PHE A 48 6.92 2.39 12.14
C PHE A 48 6.62 3.26 13.36
N VAL A 49 7.21 2.93 14.52
CA VAL A 49 7.05 3.69 15.75
C VAL A 49 7.66 5.09 15.63
N GLU A 50 8.77 5.26 14.93
CA GLU A 50 9.37 6.57 14.67
C GLU A 50 8.45 7.51 13.89
N CYS A 51 7.62 6.98 12.99
CA CYS A 51 6.63 7.75 12.24
C CYS A 51 5.44 8.20 13.10
N LEU A 52 5.26 7.65 14.30
CA LEU A 52 4.16 8.02 15.19
C LEU A 52 4.43 9.37 15.87
N PRO A 53 3.38 10.15 16.21
CA PRO A 53 3.54 11.33 17.04
C PRO A 53 4.11 10.97 18.42
N HIS A 54 4.87 11.88 18.99
CA HIS A 54 5.24 11.81 20.40
C HIS A 54 4.00 11.69 21.29
N ASN A 55 4.13 10.93 22.36
CA ASN A 55 3.07 10.65 23.30
C ASN A 55 1.81 10.06 22.64
N SER A 56 1.98 9.10 21.71
CA SER A 56 0.88 8.37 21.08
C SER A 56 0.88 6.86 21.37
N VAL A 57 -0.31 6.27 21.36
CA VAL A 57 -0.54 4.82 21.40
C VAL A 57 -1.29 4.41 20.14
N VAL A 58 -0.79 3.39 19.44
CA VAL A 58 -1.43 2.78 18.27
C VAL A 58 -1.83 1.36 18.60
N LEU A 59 -3.09 1.03 18.35
CA LEU A 59 -3.61 -0.34 18.40
C LEU A 59 -3.72 -0.85 16.97
N LEU A 60 -3.06 -1.98 16.68
CA LEU A 60 -3.08 -2.63 15.39
C LEU A 60 -3.64 -4.06 15.58
N PRO A 61 -4.93 -4.30 15.32
CA PRO A 61 -5.48 -5.66 15.38
C PRO A 61 -4.96 -6.51 14.22
N ALA A 62 -4.89 -7.83 14.42
CA ALA A 62 -4.72 -8.74 13.30
C ALA A 62 -5.99 -8.77 12.41
N ALA A 63 -5.93 -9.40 11.23
CA ALA A 63 -7.10 -9.51 10.37
C ALA A 63 -8.04 -10.62 10.85
N ASP A 64 -9.35 -10.41 10.74
CA ASP A 64 -10.33 -11.46 11.05
C ASP A 64 -10.40 -12.50 9.93
N GLU A 65 -10.89 -13.69 10.26
CA GLU A 65 -11.32 -14.63 9.23
C GLU A 65 -12.62 -14.14 8.59
N SER A 66 -12.73 -14.30 7.28
CA SER A 66 -13.93 -13.89 6.53
C SER A 66 -14.73 -15.11 6.12
N LEU A 67 -16.04 -15.10 6.36
CA LEU A 67 -16.94 -16.16 5.91
C LEU A 67 -17.11 -16.09 4.38
N TYR A 68 -16.91 -17.22 3.72
CA TYR A 68 -17.30 -17.46 2.32
C TYR A 68 -18.78 -17.81 2.24
N SER A 69 -19.20 -18.79 3.03
CA SER A 69 -20.60 -19.16 3.30
C SER A 69 -20.78 -19.38 4.80
N HIS A 70 -22.01 -19.59 5.26
CA HIS A 70 -22.38 -19.70 6.68
C HIS A 70 -21.36 -20.42 7.58
N ASP A 71 -20.78 -21.53 7.11
CA ASP A 71 -19.85 -22.40 7.82
C ASP A 71 -18.49 -22.62 7.09
N ILE A 72 -18.25 -21.93 5.97
CA ILE A 72 -17.00 -22.05 5.19
C ILE A 72 -16.28 -20.71 5.20
N LEU A 73 -14.98 -20.71 5.50
CA LEU A 73 -14.15 -19.52 5.48
C LEU A 73 -13.50 -19.31 4.10
N TRP A 74 -13.33 -18.04 3.73
CA TRP A 74 -12.36 -17.68 2.71
C TRP A 74 -10.95 -18.10 3.15
N PRO A 75 -10.04 -18.49 2.23
CA PRO A 75 -8.64 -18.67 2.56
C PRO A 75 -8.09 -17.42 3.27
N TYR A 76 -7.51 -17.61 4.45
CA TYR A 76 -7.10 -16.51 5.31
C TYR A 76 -6.04 -15.62 4.61
N ARG A 77 -6.35 -14.34 4.48
CA ARG A 77 -5.42 -13.27 4.07
C ARG A 77 -5.27 -12.29 5.21
N HIS A 78 -4.03 -12.10 5.66
CA HIS A 78 -3.73 -11.14 6.71
C HIS A 78 -3.80 -9.69 6.20
N ASP A 79 -4.06 -8.74 7.09
CA ASP A 79 -3.75 -7.32 6.89
C ASP A 79 -2.27 -7.14 6.50
N SER A 80 -2.04 -6.37 5.43
CA SER A 80 -0.75 -6.24 4.78
C SER A 80 0.29 -5.54 5.67
N LEU A 81 -0.13 -4.53 6.48
CA LEU A 81 0.76 -3.85 7.41
C LEU A 81 1.16 -4.77 8.57
N TRP A 82 0.19 -5.47 9.16
CA TRP A 82 0.48 -6.42 10.24
C TRP A 82 1.47 -7.50 9.78
N TYR A 83 1.18 -8.15 8.66
CA TYR A 83 2.06 -9.19 8.14
C TYR A 83 3.46 -8.65 7.85
N HIS A 84 3.55 -7.44 7.30
CA HIS A 84 4.83 -6.78 7.05
C HIS A 84 5.64 -6.50 8.33
N LEU A 85 5.00 -6.11 9.43
CA LEU A 85 5.66 -5.77 10.70
C LEU A 85 6.03 -6.98 11.56
N PHE A 86 5.28 -8.09 11.45
CA PHE A 86 5.41 -9.23 12.35
C PHE A 86 5.77 -10.55 11.66
N GLY A 87 5.54 -10.70 10.36
CA GLY A 87 5.72 -11.97 9.65
C GLY A 87 4.76 -13.07 10.09
N MET A 88 3.70 -12.71 10.82
CA MET A 88 2.80 -13.64 11.48
C MET A 88 1.50 -13.79 10.70
N ARG A 89 1.02 -15.05 10.58
CA ARG A 89 -0.23 -15.41 9.91
C ARG A 89 -1.35 -15.80 10.89
N VAL A 90 -1.31 -15.24 12.10
CA VAL A 90 -2.28 -15.57 13.15
C VAL A 90 -3.53 -14.69 12.97
N PRO A 91 -4.74 -15.27 12.86
CA PRO A 91 -5.95 -14.47 12.76
C PRO A 91 -6.23 -13.67 14.04
N MET A 92 -7.01 -12.60 13.89
CA MET A 92 -7.51 -11.77 15.00
C MET A 92 -8.21 -12.63 16.04
N ARG A 93 -9.03 -13.58 15.58
CA ARG A 93 -9.72 -14.57 16.41
C ARG A 93 -9.44 -15.97 15.89
N ARG A 94 -9.29 -16.91 16.81
CA ARG A 94 -9.07 -18.34 16.50
C ARG A 94 -10.29 -19.22 16.80
N GLN A 95 -11.30 -18.67 17.48
CA GLN A 95 -12.56 -19.34 17.78
C GLN A 95 -13.70 -18.51 17.17
N LEU A 96 -14.39 -19.09 16.19
CA LEU A 96 -15.58 -18.51 15.56
C LEU A 96 -16.83 -18.60 16.47
N ALA A 97 -16.81 -19.51 17.45
CA ALA A 97 -17.86 -19.66 18.46
C ALA A 97 -17.24 -19.75 19.86
N PRO A 98 -17.74 -18.99 20.86
CA PRO A 98 -17.35 -19.23 22.24
C PRO A 98 -17.81 -20.62 22.68
N PRO A 99 -17.06 -21.28 23.60
CA PRO A 99 -17.45 -22.58 24.12
C PRO A 99 -18.89 -22.52 24.67
N SER A 100 -19.76 -23.34 24.06
CA SER A 100 -21.15 -23.68 24.41
C SER A 100 -21.86 -22.83 25.49
N ALA A 101 -22.97 -22.19 25.11
CA ALA A 101 -24.14 -21.72 25.92
C ALA A 101 -23.92 -21.03 27.30
N SER A 102 -22.68 -20.90 27.73
CA SER A 102 -22.25 -20.34 29.00
C SER A 102 -21.62 -19.00 28.72
N ILE A 103 -21.89 -18.06 29.62
CA ILE A 103 -21.37 -16.70 29.58
C ILE A 103 -19.84 -16.80 29.66
N THR A 104 -19.14 -16.64 28.53
CA THR A 104 -17.67 -16.68 28.53
C THR A 104 -17.14 -15.29 28.81
N GLU A 105 -16.42 -15.13 29.92
CA GLU A 105 -15.64 -13.92 30.24
C GLU A 105 -14.35 -13.81 29.39
N ASP A 106 -14.00 -14.90 28.69
CA ASP A 106 -12.79 -15.06 27.87
C ASP A 106 -12.98 -14.57 26.44
N VAL A 107 -12.95 -13.25 26.26
CA VAL A 107 -12.83 -12.67 24.93
C VAL A 107 -11.35 -12.52 24.58
N ARG A 108 -10.92 -13.16 23.49
CA ARG A 108 -9.51 -13.25 23.06
C ARG A 108 -9.30 -12.57 21.71
N VAL A 109 -8.29 -11.68 21.59
CA VAL A 109 -8.02 -10.89 20.37
C VAL A 109 -6.53 -10.74 20.08
N THR A 110 -6.06 -11.28 18.96
CA THR A 110 -4.68 -11.05 18.49
C THR A 110 -4.51 -9.59 18.07
N MET A 111 -3.59 -8.87 18.71
CA MET A 111 -3.39 -7.44 18.48
C MET A 111 -2.00 -7.01 18.95
N ALA A 112 -1.46 -5.96 18.33
CA ALA A 112 -0.28 -5.26 18.82
C ALA A 112 -0.66 -3.86 19.29
N ALA A 113 0.00 -3.41 20.35
CA ALA A 113 -0.03 -2.03 20.80
C ALA A 113 1.39 -1.44 20.73
N PHE A 114 1.52 -0.30 20.07
CA PHE A 114 2.75 0.47 20.03
C PHE A 114 2.57 1.73 20.85
N SER A 115 3.50 2.05 21.74
CA SER A 115 3.55 3.33 22.44
C SER A 115 4.84 4.07 22.09
N LYS A 116 4.72 5.36 21.72
CA LYS A 116 5.86 6.26 21.54
C LYS A 116 5.93 7.23 22.72
N GLY A 117 6.80 6.93 23.68
CA GLY A 117 7.11 7.81 24.80
C GLY A 117 8.08 8.93 24.42
N VAL A 118 8.24 9.90 25.31
CA VAL A 118 9.26 10.98 25.27
C VAL A 118 9.84 11.12 26.68
N ASN A 119 10.96 11.82 26.86
CA ASN A 119 11.46 12.33 28.15
C ASN A 119 11.47 11.32 29.32
N GLY A 120 11.87 10.07 29.07
CA GLY A 120 11.97 9.01 30.08
C GLY A 120 10.80 8.03 30.15
N ILE A 121 9.75 8.19 29.33
CA ILE A 121 8.80 7.10 29.07
C ILE A 121 9.38 6.19 27.98
N PRO A 122 9.52 4.88 28.25
CA PRO A 122 10.03 3.95 27.24
C PRO A 122 9.04 3.83 26.08
N THR A 123 9.59 3.74 24.88
CA THR A 123 8.85 3.28 23.70
C THR A 123 8.62 1.79 23.84
N ARG A 124 7.38 1.32 23.66
CA ARG A 124 7.05 -0.10 23.86
C ARG A 124 6.31 -0.69 22.66
N THR A 125 6.59 -1.97 22.38
CA THR A 125 5.76 -2.82 21.53
C THR A 125 5.20 -3.95 22.39
N LEU A 126 3.87 -3.99 22.54
CA LEU A 126 3.15 -5.08 23.16
C LEU A 126 2.50 -5.94 22.08
N LEU A 127 2.77 -7.24 22.06
CA LEU A 127 2.11 -8.22 21.21
C LEU A 127 1.23 -9.13 22.05
N CYS A 128 -0.07 -9.10 21.80
CA CYS A 128 -1.07 -9.92 22.45
C CYS A 128 -1.45 -11.06 21.50
N VAL A 129 -1.19 -12.30 21.91
CA VAL A 129 -1.37 -13.51 21.08
C VAL A 129 -2.16 -14.59 21.83
N PRO A 130 -2.81 -15.53 21.13
CA PRO A 130 -3.53 -16.63 21.77
C PRO A 130 -2.63 -17.38 22.77
N PRO A 131 -3.16 -17.82 23.92
CA PRO A 131 -2.37 -18.64 24.83
C PRO A 131 -2.02 -19.97 24.18
N VAL A 132 -0.94 -20.59 24.67
CA VAL A 132 -0.59 -21.97 24.35
C VAL A 132 -1.66 -22.86 25.01
N THR A 133 -2.59 -23.43 24.24
CA THR A 133 -3.35 -24.58 24.75
C THR A 133 -2.49 -25.82 24.50
N THR A 134 -2.04 -26.46 25.58
CA THR A 134 -1.46 -27.80 25.55
C THR A 134 -2.53 -28.89 25.57
N ASP A 135 -3.80 -28.51 25.77
CA ASP A 135 -4.93 -29.42 25.80
C ASP A 135 -5.51 -29.56 24.40
N THR A 136 -5.05 -30.58 23.68
CA THR A 136 -5.52 -30.90 22.33
C THR A 136 -7.01 -31.18 22.27
N SER A 137 -7.67 -31.51 23.39
CA SER A 137 -9.13 -31.72 23.45
C SER A 137 -9.94 -30.43 23.33
N THR A 138 -9.33 -29.26 23.54
CA THR A 138 -9.98 -27.94 23.41
C THR A 138 -9.70 -27.27 22.06
N LEU A 139 -8.87 -27.90 21.21
CA LEU A 139 -8.56 -27.42 19.86
C LEU A 139 -9.72 -27.73 18.92
N VAL A 140 -10.62 -26.76 18.78
CA VAL A 140 -11.66 -26.75 17.77
C VAL A 140 -10.96 -26.39 16.44
N TRP A 141 -10.66 -27.41 15.63
CA TRP A 141 -10.11 -27.35 14.26
C TRP A 141 -8.65 -26.84 14.14
N GLY A 142 -7.72 -27.74 13.79
CA GLY A 142 -6.42 -27.44 13.13
C GLY A 142 -5.43 -26.48 13.81
N ALA A 143 -5.68 -26.06 15.04
CA ALA A 143 -4.95 -24.97 15.65
C ALA A 143 -3.61 -25.44 16.28
N GLU A 144 -2.50 -25.41 15.53
CA GLU A 144 -1.15 -25.58 16.11
C GLU A 144 -0.90 -24.52 17.21
N ALA A 145 -0.61 -24.95 18.43
CA ALA A 145 -0.26 -24.05 19.52
C ALA A 145 1.17 -23.52 19.31
N VAL A 146 1.29 -22.24 18.92
CA VAL A 146 2.60 -21.57 18.80
C VAL A 146 3.05 -21.12 20.19
N PRO A 147 4.21 -21.57 20.70
CA PRO A 147 4.69 -21.17 22.03
C PRO A 147 4.94 -19.66 22.12
N LEU A 148 4.67 -19.06 23.30
CA LEU A 148 5.00 -17.65 23.56
C LEU A 148 6.47 -17.33 23.32
N SER A 149 7.38 -18.30 23.52
CA SER A 149 8.81 -18.15 23.23
C SER A 149 9.09 -17.91 21.74
N GLN A 150 8.28 -18.46 20.83
CA GLN A 150 8.41 -18.23 19.40
C GLN A 150 8.03 -16.80 19.02
N TYR A 151 6.93 -16.27 19.59
CA TYR A 151 6.57 -14.86 19.42
C TYR A 151 7.60 -13.92 20.05
N LYS A 152 8.16 -14.28 21.21
CA LYS A 152 9.25 -13.52 21.84
C LYS A 152 10.49 -13.47 20.95
N ARG A 153 10.85 -14.58 20.30
CA ARG A 153 11.95 -14.60 19.31
C ARG A 153 11.67 -13.65 18.14
N LEU A 154 10.45 -13.63 17.59
CA LEU A 154 10.08 -12.71 16.50
C LEU A 154 10.11 -11.23 16.90
N LEU A 155 9.87 -10.94 18.18
CA LEU A 155 10.00 -9.59 18.74
C LEU A 155 11.43 -9.23 19.17
N ALA A 156 12.27 -10.21 19.47
CA ALA A 156 13.64 -9.98 19.92
C ALA A 156 14.47 -9.36 18.79
N ALA A 157 15.38 -8.46 19.15
CA ALA A 157 16.50 -8.08 18.29
C ALA A 157 17.76 -8.23 19.14
N ASP A 158 18.83 -8.77 18.55
CA ASP A 158 20.16 -8.61 19.14
C ASP A 158 20.52 -7.13 18.99
N VAL A 159 20.56 -6.41 20.11
CA VAL A 159 21.00 -5.02 20.11
C VAL A 159 22.53 -5.03 19.95
N GLY A 160 22.99 -5.13 18.70
CA GLY A 160 24.37 -4.83 18.34
C GLY A 160 24.72 -3.45 18.89
N GLY A 161 25.67 -3.42 19.82
CA GLY A 161 25.84 -2.35 20.79
C GLY A 161 26.04 -0.95 20.21
N VAL A 162 24.98 -0.15 20.22
CA VAL A 162 25.03 1.28 20.56
C VAL A 162 23.75 1.59 21.34
N ALA A 163 23.88 1.90 22.62
CA ALA A 163 22.75 2.25 23.47
C ALA A 163 22.12 3.56 22.99
N SER A 164 20.95 3.48 22.36
CA SER A 164 20.07 4.65 22.20
C SER A 164 19.54 5.05 23.59
N PRO A 165 19.44 6.35 23.91
CA PRO A 165 18.94 6.81 25.21
C PRO A 165 17.45 6.46 25.46
N CYS A 166 16.73 5.95 24.46
CA CYS A 166 15.37 5.41 24.60
C CYS A 166 15.41 3.88 24.56
N THR A 167 15.19 3.22 25.69
CA THR A 167 15.03 1.77 25.77
C THR A 167 13.71 1.37 25.09
N HIS A 168 13.78 0.69 23.94
CA HIS A 168 12.61 0.12 23.29
C HIS A 168 12.29 -1.23 23.93
N GLU A 169 11.15 -1.34 24.61
CA GLU A 169 10.76 -2.56 25.33
C GLU A 169 9.77 -3.39 24.49
N ASN A 170 10.07 -4.68 24.29
CA ASN A 170 9.18 -5.60 23.60
C ASN A 170 8.55 -6.58 24.60
N VAL A 171 7.23 -6.64 24.64
CA VAL A 171 6.47 -7.50 25.55
C VAL A 171 5.55 -8.42 24.74
N VAL A 172 5.54 -9.71 25.07
CA VAL A 172 4.57 -10.68 24.54
C VAL A 172 3.71 -11.16 25.70
N THR A 173 2.40 -11.08 25.54
CA THR A 173 1.42 -11.51 26.56
C THR A 173 0.23 -12.26 25.95
N THR A 174 -0.60 -12.86 26.80
CA THR A 174 -1.84 -13.53 26.38
C THR A 174 -2.86 -12.52 25.89
N ASN A 175 -3.66 -12.92 24.90
CA ASN A 175 -4.62 -12.06 24.23
C ASN A 175 -5.96 -11.86 24.95
N GLU A 176 -5.98 -11.99 26.27
CA GLU A 176 -7.15 -11.68 27.08
C GLU A 176 -7.47 -10.18 26.96
N VAL A 177 -8.71 -9.85 26.57
CA VAL A 177 -9.13 -8.45 26.41
C VAL A 177 -8.93 -7.63 27.68
N HIS A 178 -9.03 -8.24 28.87
CA HIS A 178 -8.70 -7.59 30.14
C HIS A 178 -7.25 -7.10 30.17
N THR A 179 -6.30 -8.02 29.94
CA THR A 179 -4.86 -7.74 29.93
C THR A 179 -4.52 -6.67 28.89
N VAL A 180 -5.13 -6.75 27.70
CA VAL A 180 -4.99 -5.73 26.66
C VAL A 180 -5.45 -4.36 27.15
N CYS A 181 -6.66 -4.27 27.72
CA CYS A 181 -7.22 -3.01 28.18
C CYS A 181 -6.40 -2.39 29.31
N GLU A 182 -5.93 -3.22 30.25
CA GLU A 182 -5.13 -2.78 31.39
C GLU A 182 -3.76 -2.24 30.96
N GLU A 183 -3.11 -2.89 30.00
CA GLU A 183 -1.85 -2.41 29.43
C GLU A 183 -2.00 -1.09 28.67
N VAL A 184 -3.05 -0.97 27.85
CA VAL A 184 -3.37 0.29 27.15
C VAL A 184 -3.70 1.40 28.16
N ARG A 185 -4.45 1.08 29.23
CA ARG A 185 -4.75 2.00 30.32
C ARG A 185 -3.48 2.50 30.99
N ARG A 186 -2.52 1.60 31.25
CA ARG A 186 -1.20 1.93 31.83
C ARG A 186 -0.42 2.89 30.94
N PHE A 187 -0.30 2.62 29.63
CA PHE A 187 0.38 3.51 28.70
C PHE A 187 -0.22 4.92 28.70
N ILE A 188 -1.54 5.03 28.57
CA ILE A 188 -2.23 6.32 28.58
C ILE A 188 -1.99 7.05 29.92
N THR A 189 -2.04 6.33 31.03
CA THR A 189 -1.81 6.88 32.37
C THR A 189 -0.40 7.44 32.51
N ASP A 190 0.63 6.65 32.17
CA ASP A 190 2.03 7.06 32.30
C ASP A 190 2.31 8.33 31.47
N MET A 191 1.80 8.37 30.23
CA MET A 191 1.98 9.48 29.28
C MET A 191 1.28 10.75 29.75
N ALA A 192 0.07 10.63 30.29
CA ALA A 192 -0.64 11.77 30.86
C ALA A 192 0.03 12.28 32.15
N GLN A 193 0.52 11.40 33.02
CA GLN A 193 1.27 11.81 34.22
C GLN A 193 2.55 12.57 33.86
N GLN A 194 3.28 12.11 32.85
CA GLN A 194 4.46 12.84 32.38
C GLN A 194 4.10 14.18 31.79
N GLN A 195 3.07 14.26 30.94
CA GLN A 195 2.65 15.52 30.34
C GLN A 195 2.32 16.58 31.41
N VAL A 196 1.69 16.15 32.52
CA VAL A 196 1.42 17.00 33.68
C VAL A 196 2.70 17.43 34.39
N ARG A 197 3.70 16.54 34.53
CA ARG A 197 5.02 16.89 35.10
C ARG A 197 5.76 17.91 34.23
N GLU A 198 5.76 17.75 32.91
CA GLU A 198 6.39 18.70 31.98
C GLU A 198 5.75 20.09 32.05
N TRP A 199 4.41 20.16 32.16
CA TRP A 199 3.73 21.43 32.39
C TRP A 199 4.20 22.08 33.71
N ALA A 200 4.43 21.29 34.76
CA ALA A 200 4.99 21.82 36.00
C ALA A 200 6.43 22.32 35.85
N GLU A 201 7.31 21.57 35.20
CA GLU A 201 8.73 21.95 35.05
C GLU A 201 8.94 23.20 34.18
N ARG A 202 8.08 23.44 33.18
CA ARG A 202 8.13 24.65 32.34
C ARG A 202 7.68 25.93 33.06
N GLY A 203 7.29 25.82 34.33
CA GLY A 203 6.77 26.94 35.12
C GLY A 203 5.28 27.24 34.85
N ASP A 204 4.58 26.39 34.10
CA ASP A 204 3.11 26.50 33.97
C ASP A 204 2.40 26.03 35.27
N PHE A 205 3.11 25.31 36.15
CA PHE A 205 2.70 24.98 37.53
C PHE A 205 3.90 24.88 38.50
N ALA A 206 3.71 25.19 39.78
CA ALA A 206 4.66 24.81 40.84
C ALA A 206 3.99 23.81 41.80
N PRO A 207 4.64 22.70 42.20
CA PRO A 207 4.06 21.75 43.12
C PRO A 207 3.89 22.40 44.50
N SER A 208 2.66 22.55 44.99
CA SER A 208 2.45 22.81 46.43
C SER A 208 2.23 21.48 47.12
N THR A 209 3.10 21.16 48.08
CA THR A 209 2.86 20.09 49.04
C THR A 209 1.57 20.39 49.79
N SER A 210 0.56 19.53 49.61
CA SER A 210 -0.61 19.52 50.49
C SER A 210 -0.14 19.35 51.94
N PRO A 211 -0.76 19.99 52.94
CA PRO A 211 -0.44 19.80 54.36
C PRO A 211 -0.70 18.36 54.86
N ARG A 212 -1.17 17.46 53.98
CA ARG A 212 -1.29 16.01 54.23
C ARG A 212 -0.55 15.13 53.22
N GLY A 213 0.54 15.60 52.60
CA GLY A 213 1.58 14.75 51.98
C GLY A 213 1.18 13.71 50.91
N ARG A 214 -0.10 13.56 50.54
CA ARG A 214 -0.59 12.61 49.55
C ARG A 214 -0.77 13.34 48.23
N GLN A 215 0.10 13.02 47.29
CA GLN A 215 -0.07 13.30 45.87
C GLN A 215 -1.44 12.74 45.45
N LEU A 216 -2.33 13.56 44.91
CA LEU A 216 -3.58 13.07 44.30
C LEU A 216 -3.16 12.17 43.13
N ALA A 217 -3.33 10.86 43.28
CA ALA A 217 -3.11 9.92 42.19
C ALA A 217 -4.01 10.36 41.03
N LEU A 218 -3.38 10.74 39.92
CA LEU A 218 -4.07 11.12 38.70
C LEU A 218 -4.95 9.93 38.26
N GLY A 219 -6.26 10.02 38.50
CA GLY A 219 -7.26 9.06 38.05
C GLY A 219 -7.51 9.22 36.54
N ILE A 220 -6.46 9.02 35.73
CA ILE A 220 -6.47 9.28 34.27
C ILE A 220 -7.41 8.33 33.51
N MET A 221 -7.85 7.24 34.12
CA MET A 221 -8.80 6.29 33.57
C MET A 221 -9.73 5.82 34.69
N PRO A 222 -11.07 5.95 34.58
CA PRO A 222 -11.99 5.44 35.58
C PRO A 222 -11.84 3.92 35.76
N SER A 223 -12.03 3.43 36.99
CA SER A 223 -12.07 1.99 37.32
C SER A 223 -13.07 1.19 36.48
N VAL A 224 -14.02 1.88 35.84
CA VAL A 224 -14.96 1.33 34.85
C VAL A 224 -14.27 0.56 33.71
N PHE A 225 -13.07 0.98 33.27
CA PHE A 225 -12.33 0.24 32.24
C PHE A 225 -11.60 -0.99 32.76
N ALA A 226 -11.22 -1.02 34.05
CA ALA A 226 -10.71 -2.24 34.67
C ALA A 226 -11.82 -3.31 34.78
N ALA A 227 -13.07 -2.88 34.93
CA ALA A 227 -14.25 -3.76 34.93
C ALA A 227 -14.85 -4.00 33.52
N TYR A 228 -14.29 -3.41 32.46
CA TYR A 228 -14.81 -3.52 31.08
C TYR A 228 -15.03 -4.97 30.61
N PRO A 229 -14.09 -5.91 30.84
CA PRO A 229 -14.26 -7.31 30.45
C PRO A 229 -15.44 -8.00 31.18
N GLN A 230 -15.69 -7.63 32.43
CA GLN A 230 -16.80 -8.16 33.23
C GLN A 230 -18.16 -7.59 32.81
N GLN A 231 -18.17 -6.48 32.06
CA GLN A 231 -19.39 -5.83 31.56
C GLN A 231 -19.81 -6.33 30.17
N LEU A 232 -18.88 -6.90 29.41
CA LEU A 232 -19.12 -7.43 28.06
C LEU A 232 -19.66 -8.86 28.15
N ARG A 233 -20.71 -9.15 27.40
CA ARG A 233 -21.40 -10.45 27.39
C ARG A 233 -21.71 -10.86 25.94
N TRP A 234 -21.33 -12.06 25.53
CA TRP A 234 -21.75 -12.59 24.23
C TRP A 234 -23.13 -13.26 24.33
N ASP A 235 -24.02 -12.99 23.37
CA ASP A 235 -25.38 -13.53 23.36
C ASP A 235 -25.66 -14.56 22.25
N GLY A 236 -24.63 -14.97 21.50
CA GLY A 236 -24.77 -15.84 20.32
C GLY A 236 -24.80 -15.09 18.97
N ARG A 237 -25.11 -13.78 18.97
CA ARG A 237 -25.18 -12.95 17.75
C ARG A 237 -24.31 -11.68 17.82
N GLY A 238 -24.00 -11.22 19.03
CA GLY A 238 -23.19 -10.02 19.28
C GLY A 238 -22.71 -9.90 20.72
N TYR A 239 -21.81 -8.94 20.95
CA TYR A 239 -21.32 -8.56 22.26
C TYR A 239 -22.21 -7.47 22.86
N ARG A 240 -22.91 -7.79 23.94
CA ARG A 240 -23.70 -6.86 24.73
C ARG A 240 -22.85 -6.23 25.83
N LEU A 241 -22.82 -4.91 25.87
CA LEU A 241 -22.22 -4.16 26.96
C LEU A 241 -23.32 -3.56 27.83
N ARG A 242 -23.28 -3.84 29.13
CA ARG A 242 -24.17 -3.18 30.11
C ARG A 242 -23.60 -1.80 30.42
N HIS A 243 -24.27 -0.75 29.94
CA HIS A 243 -23.83 0.62 30.14
C HIS A 243 -24.58 1.27 31.31
N GLN A 244 -23.87 1.74 32.35
CA GLN A 244 -24.42 2.69 33.32
C GLN A 244 -24.16 4.11 32.81
N MET A 245 -25.21 4.81 32.39
CA MET A 245 -25.13 6.25 32.12
C MET A 245 -24.94 6.98 33.46
N SER A 246 -23.70 7.24 33.85
CA SER A 246 -23.42 8.27 34.84
C SER A 246 -23.69 9.62 34.17
N SER A 247 -24.90 10.18 34.33
CA SER A 247 -25.11 11.58 33.93
C SER A 247 -24.21 12.43 34.82
N ALA A 248 -23.11 12.94 34.25
CA ALA A 248 -22.39 14.06 34.83
C ALA A 248 -23.26 15.32 34.64
N SER A 249 -24.32 15.41 35.44
CA SER A 249 -25.09 16.63 35.68
C SER A 249 -25.31 16.71 37.18
N LEU A 250 -24.73 17.73 37.79
CA LEU A 250 -24.96 18.13 39.17
C LEU A 250 -26.41 18.58 39.33
N THR A 251 -27.37 17.66 39.37
CA THR A 251 -28.69 17.87 39.97
C THR A 251 -29.23 16.53 40.46
N LYS A 252 -29.71 16.50 41.70
CA LYS A 252 -30.26 15.34 42.40
C LYS A 252 -31.50 14.79 41.66
N ALA A 253 -31.29 13.88 40.72
CA ALA A 253 -32.30 12.90 40.27
C ALA A 253 -31.59 11.74 39.56
N ARG A 254 -31.21 10.70 40.31
CA ARG A 254 -30.74 9.43 39.74
C ARG A 254 -31.96 8.72 39.13
N VAL A 255 -32.11 8.79 37.82
CA VAL A 255 -32.92 7.83 37.07
C VAL A 255 -31.94 6.87 36.39
N ASP A 256 -31.83 5.66 36.96
CA ASP A 256 -30.88 4.63 36.56
C ASP A 256 -31.47 3.80 35.39
N THR A 257 -31.52 4.38 34.18
CA THR A 257 -31.95 3.61 32.99
C THR A 257 -30.80 2.72 32.50
N ARG A 258 -30.86 1.42 32.81
CA ARG A 258 -29.95 0.40 32.27
C ARG A 258 -30.21 0.19 30.78
N SER A 259 -29.41 0.80 29.90
CA SER A 259 -29.43 0.49 28.47
C SER A 259 -28.34 -0.53 28.13
N THR A 260 -28.68 -1.49 27.26
CA THR A 260 -27.73 -2.49 26.76
C THR A 260 -27.44 -2.17 25.29
N VAL A 261 -26.17 -2.06 24.92
CA VAL A 261 -25.75 -1.82 23.53
C VAL A 261 -25.10 -3.09 23.00
N THR A 262 -25.43 -3.47 21.77
CA THR A 262 -24.88 -4.67 21.10
C THR A 262 -23.86 -4.27 20.05
N PHE A 263 -22.73 -4.96 20.03
CA PHE A 263 -21.60 -4.73 19.14
C PHE A 263 -21.25 -6.02 18.40
N HIS A 264 -20.70 -5.91 17.19
CA HIS A 264 -20.20 -7.07 16.46
C HIS A 264 -18.83 -7.52 16.96
N HIS A 265 -18.06 -6.60 17.57
CA HIS A 265 -16.70 -6.85 18.02
C HIS A 265 -16.41 -6.27 19.41
N PRO A 266 -15.58 -6.94 20.25
CA PRO A 266 -15.14 -6.41 21.53
C PRO A 266 -14.36 -5.11 21.39
N LEU A 267 -13.52 -4.95 20.37
CA LEU A 267 -12.84 -3.67 20.15
C LEU A 267 -13.82 -2.54 19.79
N GLN A 268 -14.95 -2.82 19.13
CA GLN A 268 -15.99 -1.80 18.91
C GLN A 268 -16.57 -1.33 20.24
N ALA A 269 -16.89 -2.26 21.14
CA ALA A 269 -17.37 -1.94 22.48
C ALA A 269 -16.32 -1.17 23.30
N PHE A 270 -15.04 -1.52 23.18
CA PHE A 270 -13.94 -0.81 23.83
C PHE A 270 -13.81 0.64 23.34
N PHE A 271 -13.80 0.87 22.02
CA PHE A 271 -13.74 2.21 21.45
C PHE A 271 -15.01 3.04 21.76
N PHE A 272 -16.18 2.38 21.83
CA PHE A 272 -17.40 3.01 22.28
C PHE A 272 -17.27 3.50 23.73
N MET A 273 -16.73 2.66 24.64
CA MET A 273 -16.49 3.05 26.03
C MET A 273 -15.46 4.16 26.16
N LEU A 274 -14.35 4.09 25.42
CA LEU A 274 -13.35 5.17 25.35
C LEU A 274 -14.02 6.50 24.99
N ARG A 275 -14.87 6.51 23.95
CA ARG A 275 -15.62 7.70 23.54
C ARG A 275 -16.62 8.19 24.61
N ALA A 276 -17.30 7.26 25.29
CA ALA A 276 -18.31 7.58 26.28
C ALA A 276 -17.72 8.06 27.62
N THR A 277 -16.42 7.88 27.85
CA THR A 277 -15.80 8.16 29.14
C THR A 277 -15.07 9.50 29.16
N SER A 278 -15.39 10.33 30.15
CA SER A 278 -14.64 11.52 30.54
C SER A 278 -13.94 11.27 31.88
N PHE A 279 -12.77 11.88 32.09
CA PHE A 279 -12.12 11.88 33.40
C PHE A 279 -11.70 13.30 33.79
N VAL A 280 -11.63 13.55 35.09
CA VAL A 280 -11.40 14.87 35.65
C VAL A 280 -10.10 14.86 36.45
N VAL A 281 -9.24 15.84 36.16
CA VAL A 281 -8.02 16.10 36.91
C VAL A 281 -8.23 17.38 37.73
N ASN A 282 -8.16 17.24 39.06
CA ASN A 282 -8.14 18.38 39.97
C ASN A 282 -6.70 18.91 40.05
N LEU A 283 -6.52 20.19 39.78
CA LEU A 283 -5.21 20.82 39.80
C LEU A 283 -4.86 21.29 41.22
N PRO A 284 -3.61 21.12 41.68
CA PRO A 284 -3.19 21.60 43.00
C PRO A 284 -3.23 23.13 43.12
N ARG A 285 -3.08 23.85 42.01
CA ARG A 285 -3.29 25.30 41.88
C ARG A 285 -4.09 25.57 40.60
N PRO A 286 -5.00 26.54 40.62
CA PRO A 286 -5.81 26.80 39.44
C PRO A 286 -5.01 27.54 38.35
N LEU A 287 -5.16 27.08 37.11
CA LEU A 287 -4.53 27.66 35.92
C LEU A 287 -5.17 29.00 35.56
N ARG A 288 -4.34 29.99 35.25
CA ARG A 288 -4.82 31.28 34.74
C ARG A 288 -4.76 31.29 33.23
N PHE A 289 -5.90 31.51 32.59
CA PHE A 289 -5.98 31.60 31.14
C PHE A 289 -6.52 32.98 30.73
N ALA A 290 -5.93 33.55 29.67
CA ALA A 290 -6.49 34.72 29.01
C ALA A 290 -7.79 34.31 28.33
N THR A 291 -8.92 34.88 28.75
CA THR A 291 -10.20 34.61 28.10
C THR A 291 -10.31 35.45 26.83
N ALA A 292 -10.78 34.85 25.73
CA ALA A 292 -11.01 35.57 24.48
C ALA A 292 -12.20 36.53 24.56
N ALA A 293 -13.04 36.41 25.59
CA ALA A 293 -14.30 37.14 25.71
C ALA A 293 -14.13 38.57 26.26
N VAL A 294 -13.10 38.85 27.07
CA VAL A 294 -12.87 40.19 27.65
C VAL A 294 -11.37 40.47 27.79
N PRO A 295 -10.81 41.50 27.12
CA PRO A 295 -9.43 41.91 27.31
C PRO A 295 -9.19 42.33 28.77
N GLY A 296 -8.29 41.63 29.46
CA GLY A 296 -7.90 41.93 30.85
C GLY A 296 -8.54 41.04 31.92
N GLN A 297 -9.52 40.20 31.59
CA GLN A 297 -10.11 39.26 32.55
C GLN A 297 -9.45 37.88 32.44
N GLN A 298 -8.65 37.51 33.46
CA GLN A 298 -8.02 36.20 33.58
C GLN A 298 -8.96 35.26 34.33
N SER A 299 -9.37 34.16 33.69
CA SER A 299 -10.15 33.12 34.37
C SER A 299 -9.24 32.11 35.05
N VAL A 300 -9.67 31.65 36.21
CA VAL A 300 -8.93 30.76 37.11
C VAL A 300 -9.58 29.37 37.05
N CYS A 301 -8.84 28.37 36.59
CA CYS A 301 -9.33 27.02 36.31
C CYS A 301 -8.71 26.01 37.27
N SER A 302 -9.48 25.51 38.22
CA SER A 302 -9.09 24.49 39.21
C SER A 302 -9.27 23.06 38.72
N VAL A 303 -10.07 22.85 37.66
CA VAL A 303 -10.51 21.54 37.20
C VAL A 303 -10.31 21.37 35.69
N VAL A 304 -9.68 20.26 35.27
CA VAL A 304 -9.51 19.92 33.84
C VAL A 304 -10.27 18.62 33.52
N GLU A 305 -11.25 18.70 32.63
CA GLU A 305 -12.01 17.56 32.11
C GLU A 305 -11.38 17.06 30.80
N PHE A 306 -10.95 15.81 30.76
CA PHE A 306 -10.48 15.15 29.54
C PHE A 306 -11.60 14.32 28.90
N ARG A 307 -11.77 14.42 27.58
CA ARG A 307 -12.73 13.63 26.78
C ARG A 307 -12.08 13.03 25.55
N TYR A 308 -12.48 11.83 25.15
CA TYR A 308 -12.03 11.26 23.88
C TYR A 308 -12.89 11.75 22.72
N SER A 309 -12.25 12.25 21.66
CA SER A 309 -12.93 12.59 20.41
C SER A 309 -12.58 11.57 19.33
N VAL A 310 -13.58 10.91 18.75
CA VAL A 310 -13.38 9.92 17.69
C VAL A 310 -13.53 10.57 16.32
N VAL A 311 -12.58 10.33 15.43
CA VAL A 311 -12.72 10.68 14.01
C VAL A 311 -13.38 9.51 13.28
N PRO A 312 -14.51 9.71 12.55
CA PRO A 312 -15.15 8.65 11.78
C PRO A 312 -14.16 8.02 10.79
N GLY A 313 -14.18 6.69 10.66
CA GLY A 313 -13.33 5.96 9.73
C GLY A 313 -13.63 4.46 9.73
N TYR A 314 -13.24 3.80 8.64
CA TYR A 314 -13.29 2.35 8.50
C TYR A 314 -12.04 1.71 9.12
N THR A 315 -12.24 0.71 9.98
CA THR A 315 -11.17 -0.15 10.53
C THR A 315 -11.45 -1.57 10.03
N PRO A 316 -10.51 -2.24 9.35
CA PRO A 316 -10.69 -3.61 8.89
C PRO A 316 -11.15 -4.53 10.02
N GLY A 317 -12.17 -5.36 9.76
CA GLY A 317 -12.78 -6.25 10.76
C GLY A 317 -13.74 -5.58 11.76
N LEU A 318 -13.85 -4.24 11.78
CA LEU A 318 -14.86 -3.51 12.55
C LEU A 318 -15.90 -2.89 11.61
N THR A 319 -17.11 -3.42 11.61
CA THR A 319 -18.25 -2.79 10.92
C THR A 319 -18.51 -1.37 11.45
N PRO A 320 -18.81 -0.37 10.59
CA PRO A 320 -19.33 0.92 11.05
C PRO A 320 -20.62 0.65 11.82
N GLY A 321 -20.65 0.98 13.10
CA GLY A 321 -21.82 0.68 13.94
C GLY A 321 -23.07 1.36 13.39
N ILE A 322 -24.12 0.59 13.09
CA ILE A 322 -25.49 1.09 12.99
C ILE A 322 -25.91 1.45 14.42
N VAL A 323 -25.48 2.60 14.90
CA VAL A 323 -26.03 3.18 16.12
C VAL A 323 -27.27 3.94 15.69
N SER A 324 -28.44 3.29 15.78
CA SER A 324 -29.73 3.99 15.75
C SER A 324 -29.85 4.82 17.02
N ALA A 325 -29.18 5.97 17.03
CA ALA A 325 -29.40 7.02 17.99
C ALA A 325 -30.00 8.19 17.21
N SER A 326 -31.30 8.40 17.38
CA SER A 326 -31.98 9.60 16.89
C SER A 326 -31.19 10.83 17.37
N PRO A 327 -30.84 11.79 16.49
CA PRO A 327 -30.07 12.94 16.90
C PRO A 327 -30.90 13.81 17.86
N PRO A 328 -30.31 14.34 18.95
CA PRO A 328 -30.97 15.39 19.71
C PRO A 328 -31.21 16.59 18.78
N ARG A 329 -32.46 17.05 18.70
CA ARG A 329 -32.83 18.23 17.92
C ARG A 329 -32.05 19.44 18.42
N GLY A 330 -31.30 20.08 17.51
CA GLY A 330 -30.70 21.40 17.73
C GLY A 330 -29.21 21.37 18.04
N GLY A 331 -28.38 21.22 17.01
CA GLY A 331 -26.94 21.46 17.08
C GLY A 331 -26.32 21.22 15.71
N GLU A 332 -25.93 22.28 15.02
CA GLU A 332 -25.27 22.16 13.72
C GLU A 332 -23.97 21.34 13.80
N PRO A 333 -23.66 20.52 12.79
CA PRO A 333 -22.41 19.78 12.72
C PRO A 333 -21.27 20.74 12.35
N HIS A 334 -20.60 21.33 13.35
CA HIS A 334 -19.36 22.07 13.11
C HIS A 334 -18.23 21.10 12.75
N THR A 335 -17.97 20.94 11.44
CA THR A 335 -16.77 20.30 10.92
C THR A 335 -15.54 21.17 11.20
N LEU A 336 -14.90 20.93 12.33
CA LEU A 336 -13.67 21.61 12.75
C LEU A 336 -12.47 21.08 11.94
N ARG A 337 -12.20 21.67 10.76
CA ARG A 337 -10.93 21.53 10.03
C ARG A 337 -9.94 22.57 10.59
N GLY A 338 -8.80 22.16 11.15
CA GLY A 338 -7.82 23.06 11.78
C GLY A 338 -6.61 22.27 12.31
N PRO A 339 -5.42 22.86 12.47
CA PRO A 339 -4.34 22.22 13.21
C PRO A 339 -4.65 22.35 14.69
N TYR A 340 -5.02 21.22 15.28
CA TYR A 340 -5.45 21.22 16.67
C TYR A 340 -4.24 21.04 17.59
N ARG A 341 -3.82 22.16 18.18
CA ARG A 341 -3.50 22.15 19.61
C ARG A 341 -4.74 21.61 20.36
N PRO A 342 -4.59 20.89 21.48
CA PRO A 342 -5.73 20.52 22.31
C PRO A 342 -6.57 21.78 22.54
N THR A 343 -7.77 21.84 21.94
CA THR A 343 -8.64 23.01 22.07
C THR A 343 -9.20 22.97 23.48
N ALA A 344 -8.52 23.66 24.39
CA ALA A 344 -9.03 23.99 25.70
C ALA A 344 -10.29 24.83 25.50
N VAL A 345 -11.47 24.22 25.65
CA VAL A 345 -12.72 24.98 25.74
C VAL A 345 -12.95 25.25 27.20
N ILE A 346 -12.90 26.52 27.60
CA ILE A 346 -13.28 26.96 28.93
C ILE A 346 -14.80 27.06 28.94
N ALA A 347 -15.47 26.19 29.69
CA ALA A 347 -16.90 26.31 29.94
C ALA A 347 -17.08 26.90 31.34
N SER A 348 -17.64 28.10 31.44
CA SER A 348 -18.13 28.64 32.71
C SER A 348 -19.59 28.21 32.89
N SER A 349 -19.88 27.42 33.93
CA SER A 349 -21.26 27.22 34.35
C SER A 349 -21.66 28.42 35.22
N ALA A 350 -22.51 29.30 34.68
CA ALA A 350 -23.10 30.38 35.48
C ALA A 350 -24.22 29.80 36.36
N ASN A 351 -23.86 29.30 37.54
CA ASN A 351 -24.81 29.19 38.64
C ASN A 351 -24.57 30.40 39.55
N SER A 352 -25.61 31.22 39.71
CA SER A 352 -25.62 32.32 40.68
C SER A 352 -25.38 31.77 42.08
N ASP A 353 -24.45 32.41 42.80
CA ASP A 353 -24.12 32.29 44.24
C ASP A 353 -22.94 31.39 44.67
N SER A 354 -22.11 30.93 43.73
CA SER A 354 -20.76 30.42 44.06
C SER A 354 -19.75 30.87 43.00
N GLU A 355 -18.55 31.29 43.42
CA GLU A 355 -17.38 31.55 42.53
C GLU A 355 -17.37 30.55 41.35
N PRO A 356 -17.33 30.99 40.09
CA PRO A 356 -17.39 30.08 38.96
C PRO A 356 -16.07 29.32 38.86
N ASP A 357 -16.01 28.11 39.41
CA ASP A 357 -14.90 27.18 39.17
C ASP A 357 -14.86 26.89 37.65
N ALA A 358 -13.98 27.59 36.93
CA ALA A 358 -13.85 27.41 35.50
C ALA A 358 -13.31 26.00 35.23
N THR A 359 -14.04 25.21 34.46
CA THR A 359 -13.59 23.88 34.05
C THR A 359 -13.00 23.98 32.65
N MET A 360 -11.73 23.58 32.49
CA MET A 360 -11.10 23.46 31.18
C MET A 360 -11.41 22.07 30.60
N ARG A 361 -11.99 22.02 29.39
CA ARG A 361 -12.17 20.75 28.68
C ARG A 361 -11.05 20.52 27.68
N VAL A 362 -10.35 19.39 27.80
CA VAL A 362 -9.31 18.91 26.88
C VAL A 362 -9.83 17.69 26.11
N SER A 363 -9.74 17.72 24.79
CA SER A 363 -10.13 16.58 23.95
C SER A 363 -8.91 15.77 23.50
N LEU A 364 -8.90 14.47 23.81
CA LEU A 364 -7.90 13.49 23.38
C LEU A 364 -8.37 12.79 22.08
N PRO A 365 -7.71 13.00 20.95
CA PRO A 365 -8.19 12.47 19.68
C PRO A 365 -7.85 10.99 19.52
N VAL A 366 -8.86 10.17 19.21
CA VAL A 366 -8.70 8.81 18.66
C VAL A 366 -8.77 8.90 17.15
N ARG A 367 -7.70 8.49 16.47
CA ARG A 367 -7.52 8.64 15.01
C ARG A 367 -7.31 7.28 14.34
N ARG A 368 -7.59 7.22 13.04
CA ARG A 368 -7.17 6.11 12.17
C ARG A 368 -5.64 6.06 12.11
N CYS A 369 -5.06 4.88 12.29
CA CYS A 369 -3.62 4.68 12.14
C CYS A 369 -3.13 4.93 10.70
N ASP A 370 -4.02 4.88 9.71
CA ASP A 370 -3.66 4.86 8.29
C ASP A 370 -2.88 6.08 7.81
N ALA A 371 -3.10 7.25 8.41
CA ALA A 371 -2.31 8.44 8.09
C ALA A 371 -0.82 8.23 8.43
N TYR A 372 -0.55 7.62 9.58
CA TYR A 372 0.81 7.37 10.08
C TYR A 372 1.40 6.07 9.52
N ALA A 373 0.55 5.05 9.30
CA ALA A 373 0.93 3.88 8.54
C ALA A 373 1.34 4.25 7.12
N TRP A 374 0.64 5.19 6.48
CA TRP A 374 1.06 5.70 5.19
C TRP A 374 2.43 6.40 5.24
N LEU A 375 2.69 7.27 6.24
CA LEU A 375 4.00 7.91 6.41
C LEU A 375 5.14 6.89 6.51
N TYR A 376 4.89 5.75 7.15
CA TYR A 376 5.82 4.63 7.21
C TYR A 376 5.91 3.86 5.88
N ARG A 377 4.77 3.51 5.28
CA ARG A 377 4.65 2.66 4.08
C ARG A 377 5.11 3.34 2.80
N GLN A 378 5.11 4.68 2.75
CA GLN A 378 5.44 5.42 1.53
C GLN A 378 6.88 5.14 1.05
N ILE A 379 7.85 4.99 1.98
CA ILE A 379 9.27 4.72 1.67
C ILE A 379 9.59 3.25 1.98
N LYS A 380 9.75 2.47 0.91
CA LYS A 380 9.96 1.02 0.95
C LYS A 380 11.42 0.73 1.26
N ALA A 381 11.68 -0.17 2.21
CA ALA A 381 13.05 -0.57 2.48
C ALA A 381 13.67 -1.31 1.28
N PRO A 382 15.00 -1.25 1.07
CA PRO A 382 15.67 -2.07 0.06
C PRO A 382 15.42 -3.58 0.21
N SER A 383 15.14 -4.05 1.42
CA SER A 383 14.70 -5.42 1.69
C SER A 383 13.33 -5.75 1.10
N GLN A 384 12.39 -4.80 1.17
CA GLN A 384 11.05 -4.93 0.60
C GLN A 384 11.09 -5.00 -0.92
N LEU A 385 12.00 -4.25 -1.57
CA LEU A 385 12.24 -4.34 -3.02
C LEU A 385 12.55 -5.79 -3.46
N ARG A 386 13.31 -6.55 -2.67
CA ARG A 386 13.61 -7.96 -2.99
C ARG A 386 12.36 -8.83 -3.02
N GLN A 387 11.45 -8.61 -2.06
CA GLN A 387 10.20 -9.33 -1.96
C GLN A 387 9.30 -9.01 -3.16
N HIS A 388 9.22 -7.74 -3.58
CA HIS A 388 8.47 -7.38 -4.78
C HIS A 388 9.09 -7.97 -6.06
N LEU A 389 10.42 -8.04 -6.17
CA LEU A 389 11.07 -8.72 -7.30
C LEU A 389 10.79 -10.23 -7.33
N ARG A 390 10.56 -10.87 -6.17
CA ARG A 390 10.10 -12.26 -6.11
C ARG A 390 8.68 -12.40 -6.69
N SER A 391 7.76 -11.52 -6.30
CA SER A 391 6.39 -11.49 -6.84
C SER A 391 6.36 -11.12 -8.33
N ALA A 392 7.22 -10.20 -8.77
CA ALA A 392 7.36 -9.83 -10.17
C ALA A 392 7.89 -10.99 -11.03
N ARG A 393 8.80 -11.83 -10.49
CA ARG A 393 9.23 -13.07 -11.16
C ARG A 393 8.09 -14.07 -11.31
N ALA A 394 7.29 -14.27 -10.25
CA ALA A 394 6.10 -15.12 -10.33
C ALA A 394 5.09 -14.58 -11.36
N THR A 395 4.91 -13.27 -11.41
CA THR A 395 4.06 -12.60 -12.39
C THR A 395 4.59 -12.77 -13.82
N GLU A 396 5.91 -12.69 -14.03
CA GLU A 396 6.54 -13.03 -15.32
C GLU A 396 6.17 -14.44 -15.78
N ASP A 397 6.32 -15.45 -14.90
CA ASP A 397 6.03 -16.84 -15.25
C ASP A 397 4.54 -17.05 -15.60
N ALA A 398 3.64 -16.31 -14.95
CA ALA A 398 2.21 -16.35 -15.28
C ALA A 398 1.90 -15.68 -16.63
N PHE A 399 2.49 -14.51 -16.92
CA PHE A 399 2.31 -13.83 -18.21
C PHE A 399 2.88 -14.61 -19.39
N LEU A 400 4.03 -15.28 -19.22
CA LEU A 400 4.59 -16.10 -20.29
C LEU A 400 3.65 -17.26 -20.66
N GLN A 401 3.04 -17.92 -19.68
CA GLN A 401 2.04 -18.97 -19.93
C GLN A 401 0.76 -18.41 -20.57
N LEU A 402 0.31 -17.24 -20.13
CA LEU A 402 -0.84 -16.54 -20.72
C LEU A 402 -0.62 -16.20 -22.19
N MET A 403 0.54 -15.60 -22.53
CA MET A 403 0.89 -15.26 -23.90
C MET A 403 0.88 -16.51 -24.80
N GLN A 404 1.47 -17.61 -24.34
CA GLN A 404 1.43 -18.88 -25.07
C GLN A 404 -0.01 -19.37 -25.27
N ARG A 405 -0.86 -19.30 -24.23
CA ARG A 405 -2.25 -19.75 -24.30
C ARG A 405 -3.11 -18.88 -25.21
N ALA A 406 -2.88 -17.56 -25.24
CA ALA A 406 -3.64 -16.59 -26.03
C ALA A 406 -3.60 -16.88 -27.54
N THR A 407 -2.59 -17.62 -28.00
CA THR A 407 -2.45 -18.03 -29.41
C THR A 407 -3.54 -18.98 -29.89
N ALA A 408 -4.10 -19.77 -28.97
CA ALA A 408 -4.97 -20.90 -29.28
C ALA A 408 -6.41 -20.72 -28.75
N THR A 409 -6.78 -19.52 -28.34
CA THR A 409 -8.12 -19.23 -27.81
C THR A 409 -8.60 -17.83 -28.21
N LEU A 410 -9.91 -17.70 -28.41
CA LEU A 410 -10.62 -16.42 -28.49
C LEU A 410 -11.49 -16.16 -27.25
N SER A 411 -11.49 -17.08 -26.27
CA SER A 411 -12.27 -16.93 -25.03
C SER A 411 -11.43 -16.28 -23.92
N GLU A 412 -11.95 -15.18 -23.35
CA GLU A 412 -11.40 -14.51 -22.17
C GLU A 412 -11.38 -15.47 -20.97
N HIS A 413 -12.43 -16.28 -20.83
CA HIS A 413 -12.54 -17.27 -19.77
C HIS A 413 -11.41 -18.30 -19.79
N VAL A 414 -11.01 -18.75 -20.97
CA VAL A 414 -9.86 -19.68 -21.11
C VAL A 414 -8.56 -19.03 -20.65
N LEU A 415 -8.37 -17.74 -20.89
CA LEU A 415 -7.20 -17.00 -20.41
C LEU A 415 -7.26 -16.73 -18.90
N HIS A 416 -8.42 -16.37 -18.36
CA HIS A 416 -8.65 -16.27 -16.93
C HIS A 416 -8.27 -17.58 -16.21
N CYS A 417 -8.78 -18.72 -16.69
CA CYS A 417 -8.44 -20.04 -16.18
C CYS A 417 -6.94 -20.37 -16.35
N ALA A 418 -6.31 -19.95 -17.44
CA ALA A 418 -4.88 -20.15 -17.66
C ALA A 418 -4.02 -19.35 -16.66
N PHE A 419 -4.42 -18.12 -16.33
CA PHE A 419 -3.75 -17.34 -15.28
C PHE A 419 -3.87 -18.04 -13.91
N GLN A 420 -5.08 -18.46 -13.52
CA GLN A 420 -5.30 -19.20 -12.27
C GLN A 420 -4.48 -20.49 -12.23
N ARG A 421 -4.41 -21.22 -13.35
CA ARG A 421 -3.59 -22.42 -13.47
C ARG A 421 -2.11 -22.11 -13.27
N ALA A 422 -1.61 -21.05 -13.91
CA ALA A 422 -0.22 -20.62 -13.76
C ALA A 422 0.11 -20.27 -12.31
N VAL A 423 -0.79 -19.58 -11.60
CA VAL A 423 -0.64 -19.29 -10.16
C VAL A 423 -0.55 -20.58 -9.33
N CYS A 424 -1.42 -21.57 -9.60
CA CYS A 424 -1.36 -22.87 -8.93
C CYS A 424 -0.05 -23.61 -9.22
N ASP A 425 0.42 -23.60 -10.47
CA ASP A 425 1.69 -24.22 -10.84
C ASP A 425 2.86 -23.51 -10.12
N ILE A 426 2.88 -22.18 -10.07
CA ILE A 426 3.90 -21.42 -9.31
C ILE A 426 3.84 -21.77 -7.83
N SER A 427 2.64 -21.86 -7.24
CA SER A 427 2.45 -22.28 -5.84
C SER A 427 3.03 -23.68 -5.58
N ALA A 428 2.76 -24.62 -6.47
CA ALA A 428 3.29 -25.98 -6.38
C ALA A 428 4.83 -26.02 -6.43
N HIS A 429 5.45 -25.21 -7.29
CA HIS A 429 6.91 -25.09 -7.37
C HIS A 429 7.52 -24.38 -6.16
N ALA A 430 6.83 -23.37 -5.61
CA ALA A 430 7.29 -22.64 -4.43
C ALA A 430 7.18 -23.46 -3.13
N GLY A 431 6.27 -24.45 -3.11
CA GLY A 431 6.03 -25.34 -1.98
C GLY A 431 5.08 -24.74 -0.93
N ALA A 432 4.57 -25.61 -0.05
CA ALA A 432 3.51 -25.27 0.92
C ALA A 432 3.88 -24.16 1.93
N ALA A 433 5.16 -23.84 2.09
CA ALA A 433 5.61 -22.74 2.96
C ALA A 433 5.30 -21.36 2.37
N ALA A 434 5.28 -21.23 1.04
CA ALA A 434 4.99 -19.99 0.34
C ALA A 434 3.48 -19.85 0.07
N GLN A 435 2.92 -18.66 0.34
CA GLN A 435 1.58 -18.32 -0.08
C GLN A 435 1.64 -17.63 -1.44
N VAL A 436 1.14 -18.28 -2.48
CA VAL A 436 1.08 -17.73 -3.83
C VAL A 436 -0.38 -17.64 -4.24
N ARG A 437 -0.82 -16.45 -4.66
CA ARG A 437 -2.21 -16.19 -5.06
C ARG A 437 -2.28 -15.09 -6.13
N PRO A 438 -3.41 -14.93 -6.84
CA PRO A 438 -3.67 -13.70 -7.58
C PRO A 438 -3.62 -12.50 -6.62
N ALA A 439 -2.98 -11.40 -7.02
CA ALA A 439 -2.93 -10.18 -6.23
C ALA A 439 -4.29 -9.47 -6.17
N TYR A 440 -5.08 -9.61 -7.24
CA TYR A 440 -6.45 -9.12 -7.39
C TYR A 440 -7.18 -9.99 -8.42
N ILE A 441 -8.48 -9.73 -8.62
CA ILE A 441 -9.25 -10.43 -9.67
C ILE A 441 -8.69 -9.95 -11.02
N PRO A 442 -8.12 -10.84 -11.86
CA PRO A 442 -7.51 -10.41 -13.11
C PRO A 442 -8.58 -9.85 -14.05
N VAL A 443 -8.25 -8.78 -14.76
CA VAL A 443 -9.05 -8.28 -15.89
C VAL A 443 -8.54 -8.93 -17.16
N VAL A 444 -9.41 -9.61 -17.90
CA VAL A 444 -9.11 -10.26 -19.18
C VAL A 444 -10.13 -9.76 -20.19
N ALA A 445 -9.79 -8.69 -20.89
CA ALA A 445 -10.76 -7.92 -21.69
C ALA A 445 -10.28 -7.74 -23.14
N SER A 446 -11.02 -8.30 -24.09
CA SER A 446 -10.70 -8.23 -25.53
C SER A 446 -11.60 -7.24 -26.28
N GLY A 447 -11.05 -6.68 -27.37
CA GLY A 447 -11.76 -5.72 -28.22
C GLY A 447 -12.39 -4.57 -27.44
N VAL A 448 -13.69 -4.33 -27.64
CA VAL A 448 -14.44 -3.26 -26.98
C VAL A 448 -14.52 -3.41 -25.47
N ARG A 449 -14.53 -4.63 -24.93
CA ARG A 449 -14.54 -4.85 -23.46
C ARG A 449 -13.26 -4.34 -22.83
N GLY A 450 -12.16 -4.30 -23.59
CA GLY A 450 -10.93 -3.63 -23.18
C GLY A 450 -11.10 -2.16 -22.81
N THR A 451 -12.21 -1.50 -23.20
CA THR A 451 -12.55 -0.12 -22.84
C THR A 451 -13.18 0.03 -21.45
N GLU A 452 -13.38 -1.07 -20.72
CA GLU A 452 -13.82 -1.10 -19.33
C GLU A 452 -12.63 -1.38 -18.42
N ILE A 453 -12.34 -0.45 -17.50
CA ILE A 453 -11.07 -0.42 -16.77
C ILE A 453 -10.99 -1.57 -15.76
N HIS A 454 -12.04 -1.89 -15.01
CA HIS A 454 -12.06 -3.02 -14.06
C HIS A 454 -13.02 -4.14 -14.50
N PHE A 455 -12.97 -4.53 -15.78
CA PHE A 455 -13.79 -5.62 -16.32
C PHE A 455 -13.39 -6.96 -15.66
N THR A 456 -14.30 -7.60 -14.93
CA THR A 456 -13.99 -8.84 -14.19
C THR A 456 -14.90 -10.02 -14.53
N ASP A 457 -15.87 -9.84 -15.43
CA ASP A 457 -16.75 -10.92 -15.91
C ASP A 457 -15.92 -12.00 -16.62
N ASN A 458 -14.91 -11.60 -17.39
CA ASN A 458 -13.90 -12.47 -17.99
C ASN A 458 -14.48 -13.65 -18.79
N ASP A 459 -15.64 -13.49 -19.40
CA ASP A 459 -16.40 -14.55 -20.08
C ASP A 459 -16.62 -14.28 -21.57
N GLY A 460 -16.13 -13.16 -22.09
CA GLY A 460 -16.32 -12.75 -23.46
C GLY A 460 -15.53 -13.59 -24.47
N VAL A 461 -15.97 -13.48 -25.73
CA VAL A 461 -15.30 -14.06 -26.90
C VAL A 461 -14.83 -12.91 -27.78
N ALA A 462 -13.55 -12.93 -28.14
CA ALA A 462 -12.91 -11.96 -29.03
C ALA A 462 -13.27 -12.22 -30.50
N ALA A 463 -13.27 -11.16 -31.30
CA ALA A 463 -13.26 -11.30 -32.76
C ALA A 463 -11.87 -11.71 -33.24
N LEU A 464 -11.79 -12.35 -34.41
CA LEU A 464 -10.52 -12.70 -35.02
C LEU A 464 -9.72 -11.42 -35.34
N GLY A 465 -8.48 -11.35 -34.85
CA GLY A 465 -7.60 -10.19 -35.04
C GLY A 465 -7.70 -9.12 -33.96
N ASP A 466 -8.56 -9.32 -32.96
CA ASP A 466 -8.60 -8.51 -31.74
C ASP A 466 -7.32 -8.67 -30.91
N VAL A 467 -7.13 -7.69 -30.03
CA VAL A 467 -6.19 -7.78 -28.91
C VAL A 467 -6.96 -8.03 -27.61
N VAL A 468 -6.27 -8.65 -26.65
CA VAL A 468 -6.72 -8.82 -25.28
C VAL A 468 -5.80 -8.03 -24.35
N ARG A 469 -6.42 -7.24 -23.47
CA ARG A 469 -5.79 -6.55 -22.36
C ARG A 469 -5.90 -7.46 -21.14
N VAL A 470 -4.77 -7.88 -20.59
CA VAL A 470 -4.70 -8.64 -19.36
C VAL A 470 -4.01 -7.83 -18.29
N ASP A 471 -4.78 -7.41 -17.29
CA ASP A 471 -4.31 -6.73 -16.09
C ASP A 471 -4.41 -7.73 -14.93
N ALA A 472 -3.25 -8.21 -14.49
CA ALA A 472 -3.12 -9.29 -13.53
C ALA A 472 -1.76 -9.28 -12.82
N GLY A 473 -1.76 -9.63 -11.54
CA GLY A 473 -0.54 -9.76 -10.75
C GLY A 473 -0.54 -11.01 -9.86
N VAL A 474 0.65 -11.50 -9.53
CA VAL A 474 0.83 -12.57 -8.55
C VAL A 474 1.32 -11.98 -7.24
N GLU A 475 0.67 -12.36 -6.14
CA GLU A 475 1.11 -12.04 -4.79
C GLU A 475 1.84 -13.25 -4.20
N VAL A 476 3.07 -13.03 -3.72
CA VAL A 476 3.86 -14.03 -3.01
C VAL A 476 4.10 -13.56 -1.59
N ASP A 477 3.68 -14.39 -0.62
CA ASP A 477 3.83 -14.15 0.81
C ASP A 477 3.34 -12.74 1.23
N GLY A 478 2.15 -12.31 0.77
CA GLY A 478 1.58 -11.02 1.16
C GLY A 478 2.11 -9.81 0.37
N VAL A 479 3.00 -10.01 -0.61
CA VAL A 479 3.61 -8.93 -1.40
C VAL A 479 3.09 -8.96 -2.84
N PRO A 480 2.30 -7.96 -3.28
CA PRO A 480 1.68 -7.99 -4.60
C PRO A 480 2.62 -7.53 -5.72
N THR A 481 2.14 -7.68 -6.94
CA THR A 481 2.61 -7.06 -8.19
C THR A 481 1.38 -6.54 -8.92
N ASP A 482 1.50 -5.43 -9.62
CA ASP A 482 0.49 -4.89 -10.51
C ASP A 482 1.05 -4.77 -11.94
N CYS A 483 0.37 -5.37 -12.91
CA CYS A 483 0.94 -5.51 -14.24
C CYS A 483 -0.14 -5.74 -15.30
N THR A 484 -0.08 -4.91 -16.33
CA THR A 484 -0.95 -5.00 -17.49
C THR A 484 -0.14 -5.23 -18.77
N ARG A 485 -0.56 -6.22 -19.56
CA ARG A 485 -0.07 -6.45 -20.93
C ARG A 485 -1.23 -6.55 -21.90
N THR A 486 -1.10 -5.88 -23.03
CA THR A 486 -1.96 -6.10 -24.19
C THR A 486 -1.24 -7.01 -25.19
N MET A 487 -1.93 -8.06 -25.66
CA MET A 487 -1.39 -9.04 -26.60
C MET A 487 -2.46 -9.45 -27.65
N PRO A 488 -2.07 -10.01 -28.80
CA PRO A 488 -3.02 -10.56 -29.78
C PRO A 488 -3.81 -11.73 -29.20
N MET A 489 -5.03 -11.96 -29.71
CA MET A 489 -5.86 -13.09 -29.31
C MET A 489 -6.16 -14.00 -30.51
N GLY A 490 -6.05 -15.32 -30.33
CA GLY A 490 -6.19 -16.32 -31.39
C GLY A 490 -5.11 -16.26 -32.48
N SER A 491 -4.01 -15.53 -32.24
CA SER A 491 -2.92 -15.31 -33.18
C SER A 491 -1.61 -15.11 -32.43
N SER A 492 -0.48 -15.50 -33.02
CA SER A 492 0.85 -15.19 -32.47
C SER A 492 1.40 -13.83 -32.94
N LYS A 493 0.62 -13.05 -33.68
CA LYS A 493 1.02 -11.77 -34.28
C LYS A 493 -0.03 -10.70 -34.07
N PHE A 494 0.44 -9.47 -33.85
CA PHE A 494 -0.43 -8.30 -33.84
C PHE A 494 -1.03 -8.08 -35.22
N SER A 495 -2.33 -7.74 -35.25
CA SER A 495 -2.93 -7.21 -36.47
C SER A 495 -2.23 -5.90 -36.84
N PRO A 496 -1.82 -5.70 -38.11
CA PRO A 496 -1.14 -4.46 -38.53
C PRO A 496 -1.92 -3.19 -38.18
N SER A 497 -3.23 -3.28 -38.07
CA SER A 497 -4.11 -2.18 -37.68
C SER A 497 -3.98 -1.73 -36.21
N HIS A 498 -3.63 -2.65 -35.30
CA HIS A 498 -3.47 -2.36 -33.88
C HIS A 498 -2.02 -1.95 -33.52
N VAL A 499 -1.05 -2.22 -34.40
CA VAL A 499 0.37 -1.90 -34.17
C VAL A 499 0.60 -0.41 -33.89
N PRO A 500 0.08 0.56 -34.67
CA PRO A 500 0.33 1.98 -34.40
C PRO A 500 -0.22 2.44 -33.04
N LEU A 501 -1.39 1.93 -32.64
CA LEU A 501 -2.00 2.23 -31.35
C LEU A 501 -1.16 1.68 -30.19
N TYR A 502 -0.76 0.40 -30.28
CA TYR A 502 0.02 -0.25 -29.23
C TYR A 502 1.43 0.32 -29.11
N GLU A 503 2.17 0.49 -30.22
CA GLU A 503 3.52 1.06 -30.19
C GLU A 503 3.50 2.50 -29.71
N GLY A 504 2.53 3.31 -30.15
CA GLY A 504 2.33 4.66 -29.65
C GLY A 504 2.15 4.68 -28.15
N LEU A 505 1.25 3.84 -27.61
CA LEU A 505 1.05 3.71 -26.16
C LEU A 505 2.33 3.28 -25.43
N LEU A 506 3.07 2.30 -25.98
CA LEU A 506 4.32 1.84 -25.40
C LEU A 506 5.38 2.96 -25.34
N GLN A 507 5.42 3.86 -26.33
CA GLN A 507 6.29 5.04 -26.28
C GLN A 507 5.86 6.04 -25.20
N ILE A 508 4.56 6.26 -25.02
CA ILE A 508 4.03 7.06 -23.91
C ILE A 508 4.53 6.48 -22.59
N GLN A 509 4.32 5.19 -22.37
CA GLN A 509 4.72 4.48 -21.15
C GLN A 509 6.21 4.63 -20.85
N ARG A 510 7.08 4.43 -21.85
CA ARG A 510 8.53 4.65 -21.72
C ARG A 510 8.92 6.09 -21.43
N LYS A 511 8.17 7.07 -21.97
CA LYS A 511 8.41 8.48 -21.68
C LYS A 511 8.08 8.79 -20.22
N LEU A 512 6.95 8.28 -19.72
CA LEU A 512 6.56 8.43 -18.32
C LEU A 512 7.57 7.76 -17.39
N LEU A 513 7.96 6.51 -17.65
CA LEU A 513 8.97 5.78 -16.86
C LEU A 513 10.27 6.55 -16.71
N ARG A 514 10.80 7.08 -17.82
CA ARG A 514 12.06 7.86 -17.83
C ARG A 514 11.94 9.22 -17.16
N HIS A 515 10.72 9.76 -17.06
CA HIS A 515 10.46 11.02 -16.36
C HIS A 515 10.28 10.83 -14.85
N MET A 516 10.11 9.60 -14.37
CA MET A 516 10.02 9.33 -12.94
C MET A 516 11.38 9.49 -12.27
N GLY A 517 11.43 10.30 -11.23
CA GLY A 517 12.64 10.51 -10.45
C GLY A 517 12.36 11.26 -9.15
N PRO A 518 13.34 11.29 -8.22
CA PRO A 518 13.24 12.09 -7.01
C PRO A 518 13.07 13.57 -7.39
N GLY A 519 12.21 14.28 -6.67
CA GLY A 519 11.92 15.71 -6.92
C GLY A 519 10.86 15.96 -7.99
N VAL A 520 10.43 14.95 -8.75
CA VAL A 520 9.44 15.14 -9.83
C VAL A 520 8.02 15.18 -9.28
N PRO A 521 7.21 16.22 -9.58
CA PRO A 521 5.80 16.27 -9.20
C PRO A 521 4.97 15.23 -9.96
N VAL A 522 4.14 14.45 -9.25
CA VAL A 522 3.20 13.49 -9.84
C VAL A 522 2.24 14.17 -10.83
N SER A 523 1.84 15.42 -10.55
CA SER A 523 0.99 16.21 -11.45
C SER A 523 1.65 16.53 -12.80
N GLU A 524 2.98 16.60 -12.83
CA GLU A 524 3.72 16.84 -14.06
C GLU A 524 3.69 15.62 -14.97
N ILE A 525 3.90 14.43 -14.41
CA ILE A 525 3.79 13.15 -15.12
C ILE A 525 2.35 12.95 -15.62
N ALA A 526 1.34 13.26 -14.79
CA ALA A 526 -0.07 13.19 -15.19
C ALA A 526 -0.40 14.14 -16.36
N ARG A 527 0.17 15.35 -16.38
CA ARG A 527 0.01 16.29 -17.51
C ARG A 527 0.70 15.76 -18.76
N MET A 528 1.91 15.21 -18.62
CA MET A 528 2.63 14.58 -19.72
C MET A 528 1.81 13.43 -20.32
N HIS A 529 1.30 12.51 -19.48
CA HIS A 529 0.47 11.40 -19.92
C HIS A 529 -0.68 11.85 -20.82
N ILE A 530 -1.52 12.78 -20.35
CA ILE A 530 -2.67 13.25 -21.14
C ILE A 530 -2.24 13.96 -22.42
N SER A 531 -1.15 14.74 -22.39
CA SER A 531 -0.62 15.44 -23.57
C SER A 531 -0.09 14.47 -24.64
N GLU A 532 0.62 13.42 -24.24
CA GLU A 532 1.12 12.42 -25.19
C GLU A 532 -0.02 11.55 -25.73
N THR A 533 -1.02 11.22 -24.90
CA THR A 533 -2.21 10.51 -25.33
C THR A 533 -2.99 11.33 -26.37
N GLN A 534 -3.14 12.65 -26.16
CA GLN A 534 -3.73 13.54 -27.17
C GLN A 534 -2.97 13.49 -28.50
N ALA A 535 -1.63 13.58 -28.45
CA ALA A 535 -0.79 13.53 -29.64
C ALA A 535 -0.94 12.18 -30.39
N LEU A 536 -0.99 11.06 -29.65
CA LEU A 536 -1.22 9.74 -30.22
C LEU A 536 -2.59 9.65 -30.91
N LEU A 537 -3.66 10.10 -30.25
CA LEU A 537 -5.01 10.12 -30.85
C LEU A 537 -5.05 10.90 -32.16
N CYS A 538 -4.43 12.09 -32.19
CA CYS A 538 -4.30 12.89 -33.41
C CYS A 538 -3.53 12.13 -34.50
N SER A 539 -2.40 11.48 -34.16
CA SER A 539 -1.60 10.73 -35.14
C SER A 539 -2.32 9.49 -35.69
N LEU A 540 -3.24 8.90 -34.92
CA LEU A 540 -4.07 7.79 -35.35
C LEU A 540 -5.24 8.25 -36.25
N GLY A 541 -5.48 9.56 -36.36
CA GLY A 541 -6.50 10.15 -37.22
C GLY A 541 -7.84 10.42 -36.54
N VAL A 542 -7.86 10.51 -35.20
CA VAL A 542 -9.01 11.03 -34.44
C VAL A 542 -9.13 12.53 -34.69
N ASP A 543 -10.24 12.98 -35.25
CA ASP A 543 -10.47 14.40 -35.58
C ASP A 543 -11.93 14.80 -35.31
N VAL A 544 -12.13 15.59 -34.25
CA VAL A 544 -13.45 16.04 -33.78
C VAL A 544 -14.08 17.13 -34.66
N ARG A 545 -13.40 17.61 -35.70
CA ARG A 545 -13.90 18.64 -36.62
C ARG A 545 -14.56 18.05 -37.86
N ARG A 546 -14.38 16.75 -38.12
CA ARG A 546 -14.96 16.09 -39.31
C ARG A 546 -16.47 16.08 -39.18
N ALA A 547 -17.15 16.89 -39.99
CA ALA A 547 -18.60 16.90 -40.01
C ALA A 547 -19.17 15.51 -40.32
N ALA A 548 -20.27 15.16 -39.66
CA ALA A 548 -21.10 14.03 -40.08
C ALA A 548 -21.48 14.26 -41.54
N ALA A 549 -21.15 13.31 -42.43
CA ALA A 549 -21.56 13.37 -43.83
C ALA A 549 -23.08 13.16 -43.94
N SER A 550 -23.87 14.19 -43.59
CA SER A 550 -25.32 14.23 -43.76
C SER A 550 -25.85 15.67 -43.64
N SER A 551 -25.53 16.52 -44.61
CA SER A 551 -26.38 17.64 -45.06
C SER A 551 -25.83 18.21 -46.37
N PRO A 552 -26.60 18.27 -47.47
CA PRO A 552 -26.18 19.02 -48.66
C PRO A 552 -26.29 20.51 -48.31
N SER A 553 -25.15 21.18 -48.13
CA SER A 553 -25.13 22.64 -48.04
C SER A 553 -25.41 23.25 -49.43
N PRO A 554 -26.18 24.37 -49.50
CA PRO A 554 -26.37 25.10 -50.74
C PRO A 554 -25.04 25.71 -51.22
N PRO A 555 -24.89 26.02 -52.53
CA PRO A 555 -23.64 26.55 -53.05
C PRO A 555 -23.34 27.91 -52.42
N SER A 556 -22.28 27.98 -51.61
CA SER A 556 -21.78 29.23 -51.04
C SER A 556 -20.76 29.88 -51.96
N CYS A 557 -20.91 31.20 -52.11
CA CYS A 557 -20.15 32.10 -52.98
C CYS A 557 -18.62 32.02 -52.77
N PRO A 558 -17.83 32.24 -53.84
CA PRO A 558 -16.38 32.38 -53.73
C PRO A 558 -16.07 33.78 -53.21
N HIS A 559 -15.38 33.89 -52.07
CA HIS A 559 -14.49 34.99 -51.63
C HIS A 559 -14.54 35.16 -50.11
N GLU A 560 -13.84 34.29 -49.36
CA GLU A 560 -13.15 34.72 -48.12
C GLU A 560 -11.84 33.92 -47.99
N PRO A 561 -10.69 34.59 -47.75
CA PRO A 561 -9.43 33.91 -47.55
C PRO A 561 -9.41 33.22 -46.19
N ALA A 562 -9.08 31.93 -46.19
CA ALA A 562 -8.89 31.12 -45.00
C ALA A 562 -7.80 31.72 -44.11
N THR A 563 -8.20 32.37 -43.01
CA THR A 563 -7.30 32.74 -41.93
C THR A 563 -6.75 31.47 -41.30
N ALA A 564 -5.41 31.35 -41.26
CA ALA A 564 -4.71 30.23 -40.66
C ALA A 564 -5.08 30.10 -39.16
N ALA A 565 -6.03 29.22 -38.86
CA ALA A 565 -6.35 28.81 -37.50
C ALA A 565 -5.08 28.24 -36.84
N SER A 566 -4.75 28.79 -35.68
CA SER A 566 -3.54 28.43 -34.92
C SER A 566 -3.49 26.93 -34.63
N SER A 567 -2.30 26.35 -34.58
CA SER A 567 -2.03 24.91 -34.39
C SER A 567 -2.57 24.32 -33.06
N GLN A 568 -3.09 25.13 -32.14
CA GLN A 568 -3.78 24.68 -30.92
C GLN A 568 -5.27 24.37 -31.13
N GLU A 569 -5.94 24.96 -32.12
CA GLU A 569 -7.37 24.71 -32.41
C GLU A 569 -7.61 23.40 -33.19
N GLN A 570 -6.54 22.68 -33.55
CA GLN A 570 -6.59 21.49 -34.41
C GLN A 570 -6.52 20.16 -33.64
N GLN A 571 -6.49 20.17 -32.31
CA GLN A 571 -6.24 18.98 -31.48
C GLN A 571 -7.49 18.48 -30.75
N VAL A 572 -7.55 17.18 -30.44
CA VAL A 572 -8.62 16.58 -29.61
C VAL A 572 -8.65 17.27 -28.24
N PRO A 573 -9.79 17.83 -27.76
CA PRO A 573 -9.83 18.54 -26.48
C PRO A 573 -9.36 17.67 -25.30
N LEU A 574 -8.52 18.20 -24.41
CA LEU A 574 -7.99 17.43 -23.26
C LEU A 574 -9.09 16.90 -22.32
N ALA A 575 -10.23 17.59 -22.23
CA ALA A 575 -11.38 17.11 -21.47
C ALA A 575 -11.98 15.85 -22.09
N LEU A 576 -12.02 15.77 -23.43
CA LEU A 576 -12.47 14.59 -24.16
C LEU A 576 -11.46 13.45 -24.05
N VAL A 577 -10.15 13.75 -24.11
CA VAL A 577 -9.10 12.74 -23.83
C VAL A 577 -9.35 12.08 -22.47
N ARG A 578 -9.56 12.88 -21.42
CA ARG A 578 -9.77 12.39 -20.04
C ARG A 578 -11.09 11.68 -19.81
N SER A 579 -12.13 11.96 -20.57
CA SER A 579 -13.47 11.40 -20.32
C SER A 579 -13.78 10.20 -21.22
N CYS A 580 -13.29 10.21 -22.45
CA CYS A 580 -13.64 9.24 -23.47
C CYS A 580 -12.51 8.23 -23.76
N PHE A 581 -11.26 8.68 -23.81
CA PHE A 581 -10.14 7.87 -24.32
C PHE A 581 -9.17 7.39 -23.24
N CYS A 582 -9.11 8.05 -22.08
CA CYS A 582 -8.21 7.71 -20.98
C CYS A 582 -8.78 8.27 -19.66
N ALA A 583 -9.67 7.50 -19.02
CA ALA A 583 -10.46 7.94 -17.86
C ALA A 583 -9.81 7.68 -16.49
N HIS A 584 -8.58 7.17 -16.46
CA HIS A 584 -7.81 6.91 -15.24
C HIS A 584 -6.52 7.74 -15.19
N SER A 585 -5.84 7.68 -14.05
CA SER A 585 -4.51 8.28 -13.85
C SER A 585 -3.47 7.55 -14.70
N PHE A 586 -2.25 8.09 -14.77
CA PHE A 586 -1.13 7.35 -15.36
C PHE A 586 -0.61 6.20 -14.47
N GLY A 587 -1.12 6.12 -13.23
CA GLY A 587 -0.65 5.24 -12.17
C GLY A 587 -1.14 5.68 -10.79
N HIS A 588 -0.79 4.87 -9.80
CA HIS A 588 -1.01 5.10 -8.38
C HIS A 588 0.20 4.68 -7.54
N PHE A 589 0.24 5.13 -6.28
CA PHE A 589 1.20 4.59 -5.32
C PHE A 589 0.89 3.13 -5.03
N PHE A 590 1.96 2.35 -4.90
CA PHE A 590 1.94 0.89 -4.77
C PHE A 590 2.92 0.47 -3.67
N GLY A 591 2.69 -0.68 -3.04
CA GLY A 591 3.52 -1.19 -1.95
C GLY A 591 2.92 -2.42 -1.30
N LEU A 592 2.56 -2.33 -0.01
CA LEU A 592 1.96 -3.48 0.69
C LEU A 592 0.55 -3.82 0.18
N ASP A 593 -0.14 -2.83 -0.38
CA ASP A 593 -1.40 -2.98 -1.09
C ASP A 593 -1.23 -2.45 -2.51
N ILE A 594 -2.06 -2.94 -3.44
CA ILE A 594 -2.11 -2.50 -4.84
C ILE A 594 -2.29 -0.98 -4.92
N HIS A 595 -3.35 -0.48 -4.30
CA HIS A 595 -3.62 0.95 -4.16
C HIS A 595 -3.26 1.43 -2.74
N GLU A 596 -2.11 2.09 -2.58
CA GLU A 596 -1.81 2.76 -1.31
C GLU A 596 -2.58 4.08 -1.21
N GLU A 597 -3.71 4.07 -0.48
CA GLU A 597 -4.53 5.27 -0.25
C GLU A 597 -3.85 6.27 0.69
N LEU A 598 -3.63 7.49 0.20
CA LEU A 598 -3.35 8.61 1.08
C LEU A 598 -4.61 8.99 1.84
N SER A 599 -4.61 8.78 3.15
CA SER A 599 -5.67 9.34 4.00
C SER A 599 -5.71 10.86 3.82
N SER A 600 -6.90 11.43 3.67
CA SER A 600 -7.12 12.88 3.62
C SER A 600 -6.75 13.60 4.93
N VAL A 601 -6.32 12.86 5.96
CA VAL A 601 -5.89 13.33 7.28
C VAL A 601 -4.41 13.74 7.30
N SER A 602 -3.63 13.44 6.24
CA SER A 602 -2.19 13.72 6.14
C SER A 602 -1.81 15.20 5.96
N ARG A 603 -2.69 16.15 6.33
CA ARG A 603 -2.33 17.57 6.45
C ARG A 603 -2.37 17.98 7.94
N PRO A 604 -1.22 18.05 8.63
CA PRO A 604 -1.09 19.08 9.65
C PRO A 604 -1.32 20.43 8.93
N ARG A 605 -2.16 21.31 9.48
CA ARG A 605 -2.21 22.69 9.00
C ARG A 605 -1.07 23.42 9.70
N THR A 606 0.03 23.73 9.04
CA THR A 606 1.01 24.64 9.63
C THR A 606 0.34 25.98 9.95
N ARG A 607 0.75 26.57 11.07
CA ARG A 607 0.16 27.76 11.68
C ARG A 607 0.51 28.99 10.84
N ALA A 608 -0.24 29.26 9.77
CA ALA A 608 -0.20 30.56 9.12
C ALA A 608 -0.78 31.62 10.07
N THR A 609 0.10 32.35 10.74
CA THR A 609 -0.24 33.66 11.30
C THR A 609 -0.69 34.57 10.17
N GLU A 610 -1.77 35.30 10.44
CA GLU A 610 -2.30 36.44 9.66
C GLU A 610 -3.33 36.15 8.53
N LYS A 611 -4.60 36.34 8.91
CA LYS A 611 -5.73 36.85 8.09
C LYS A 611 -5.76 36.46 6.60
N GLU A 612 -6.05 35.19 6.29
CA GLU A 612 -6.54 34.83 4.95
C GLU A 612 -8.07 34.78 4.88
N LYS A 613 -8.59 35.53 3.90
CA LYS A 613 -10.01 35.73 3.59
C LYS A 613 -10.73 34.41 3.30
N VAL A 614 -11.94 34.29 3.84
CA VAL A 614 -12.91 33.24 3.50
C VAL A 614 -13.15 33.24 1.99
N GLY A 615 -12.72 32.19 1.27
CA GLY A 615 -13.03 32.02 -0.16
C GLY A 615 -12.01 31.25 -1.00
N GLN A 616 -10.74 31.13 -0.58
CA GLN A 616 -9.75 30.35 -1.34
C GLN A 616 -9.60 28.94 -0.77
N ARG A 617 -10.05 27.93 -1.54
CA ARG A 617 -9.59 26.54 -1.36
C ARG A 617 -8.07 26.53 -1.59
N GLN A 618 -7.28 26.45 -0.50
CA GLN A 618 -5.84 26.24 -0.60
C GLN A 618 -5.57 25.03 -1.50
N ARG A 619 -4.84 25.24 -2.61
CA ARG A 619 -4.45 24.17 -3.54
C ARG A 619 -3.71 23.08 -2.75
N PRO A 620 -3.96 21.78 -3.03
CA PRO A 620 -3.14 20.71 -2.49
C PRO A 620 -1.66 20.98 -2.83
N THR A 621 -0.76 20.79 -1.87
CA THR A 621 0.68 20.78 -2.14
C THR A 621 0.93 19.70 -3.21
N PRO A 622 1.71 20.01 -4.27
CA PRO A 622 2.00 19.02 -5.29
C PRO A 622 2.70 17.82 -4.65
N ARG A 623 2.22 16.61 -4.95
CA ARG A 623 2.87 15.38 -4.48
C ARG A 623 4.16 15.19 -5.28
N ILE A 624 5.28 15.13 -4.58
CA ILE A 624 6.62 15.00 -5.15
C ILE A 624 7.09 13.57 -4.94
N LEU A 625 7.62 12.94 -5.99
CA LEU A 625 8.23 11.62 -5.89
C LEU A 625 9.54 11.71 -5.10
N GLN A 626 9.76 10.77 -4.19
CA GLN A 626 10.96 10.66 -3.37
C GLN A 626 11.62 9.30 -3.57
N GLY A 627 12.92 9.22 -3.31
CA GLY A 627 13.64 7.95 -3.30
C GLY A 627 12.99 6.93 -2.35
N GLY A 628 12.87 5.68 -2.77
CA GLY A 628 12.20 4.61 -2.03
C GLY A 628 10.68 4.56 -2.19
N MET A 629 10.05 5.53 -2.86
CA MET A 629 8.64 5.42 -3.21
C MET A 629 8.44 4.42 -4.36
N MET A 630 7.31 3.71 -4.31
CA MET A 630 6.87 2.82 -5.38
C MET A 630 5.54 3.29 -5.98
N HIS A 631 5.38 3.10 -7.28
CA HIS A 631 4.24 3.58 -8.06
C HIS A 631 4.07 2.70 -9.30
N THR A 632 2.86 2.62 -9.87
CA THR A 632 2.61 1.99 -11.18
C THR A 632 2.80 2.99 -12.32
N VAL A 633 3.14 2.53 -13.52
CA VAL A 633 3.10 3.36 -14.74
C VAL A 633 2.29 2.63 -15.80
N GLU A 634 1.01 2.97 -15.85
CA GLU A 634 -0.06 2.24 -16.51
C GLU A 634 -0.86 3.10 -17.51
N PRO A 635 -0.23 3.82 -18.45
CA PRO A 635 -1.03 4.53 -19.45
C PRO A 635 -1.91 3.54 -20.24
N GLY A 636 -3.10 4.02 -20.60
CA GLY A 636 -4.09 3.27 -21.38
C GLY A 636 -4.77 4.17 -22.41
N VAL A 637 -5.14 3.59 -23.55
CA VAL A 637 -5.95 4.22 -24.58
C VAL A 637 -7.14 3.33 -24.90
N TYR A 638 -8.33 3.88 -24.72
CA TYR A 638 -9.61 3.19 -24.89
C TYR A 638 -10.37 3.85 -26.03
N MET A 639 -10.20 3.32 -27.25
CA MET A 639 -10.99 3.74 -28.40
C MET A 639 -12.43 3.23 -28.21
N PRO A 640 -13.43 4.10 -28.06
CA PRO A 640 -14.81 3.67 -27.88
C PRO A 640 -15.35 3.05 -29.17
N SER A 641 -16.32 2.16 -29.06
CA SER A 641 -17.18 1.81 -30.20
C SER A 641 -17.97 3.05 -30.65
N VAL A 642 -18.47 3.07 -31.89
CA VAL A 642 -19.27 4.20 -32.39
C VAL A 642 -20.48 4.49 -31.47
N THR A 643 -21.13 3.45 -30.96
CA THR A 643 -22.25 3.58 -30.01
C THR A 643 -21.82 4.27 -28.71
N ARG A 644 -20.66 3.91 -28.16
CA ARG A 644 -20.13 4.53 -26.93
C ARG A 644 -19.62 5.95 -27.20
N ALA A 645 -19.04 6.18 -28.37
CA ALA A 645 -18.53 7.48 -28.80
C ALA A 645 -19.64 8.55 -28.87
N ALA A 646 -20.85 8.16 -29.29
CA ALA A 646 -22.00 9.05 -29.35
C ALA A 646 -22.37 9.66 -27.98
N LEU A 647 -22.11 8.96 -26.88
CA LEU A 647 -22.32 9.48 -25.51
C LEU A 647 -21.42 10.68 -25.18
N PHE A 648 -20.34 10.86 -25.93
CA PHE A 648 -19.39 11.96 -25.80
C PHE A 648 -19.50 12.98 -26.95
N GLY A 649 -20.57 12.92 -27.75
CA GLY A 649 -20.78 13.80 -28.90
C GLY A 649 -19.88 13.47 -30.10
N LEU A 650 -19.39 12.23 -30.21
CA LEU A 650 -18.57 11.78 -31.33
C LEU A 650 -19.36 10.86 -32.27
N ASP A 651 -19.18 11.06 -33.58
CA ASP A 651 -19.71 10.20 -34.63
C ASP A 651 -18.59 9.38 -35.29
N ARG A 652 -18.98 8.39 -36.11
CA ARG A 652 -18.14 7.53 -36.93
C ARG A 652 -17.09 8.29 -37.73
N ALA A 653 -17.40 9.50 -38.22
CA ALA A 653 -16.48 10.33 -38.99
C ALA A 653 -15.27 10.82 -38.17
N HIS A 654 -15.43 10.97 -36.84
CA HIS A 654 -14.36 11.43 -35.96
C HIS A 654 -13.36 10.34 -35.60
N LEU A 655 -13.71 9.07 -35.77
CA LEU A 655 -12.90 7.93 -35.39
C LEU A 655 -12.35 7.19 -36.63
N PRO A 656 -11.10 6.73 -36.60
CA PRO A 656 -10.57 5.85 -37.65
C PRO A 656 -11.43 4.59 -37.81
N SER A 657 -11.66 4.17 -39.06
CA SER A 657 -12.60 3.07 -39.36
C SER A 657 -12.25 1.75 -38.69
N VAL A 658 -10.96 1.51 -38.50
CA VAL A 658 -10.49 0.29 -37.85
C VAL A 658 -10.86 0.21 -36.36
N PHE A 659 -11.19 1.34 -35.72
CA PHE A 659 -11.57 1.38 -34.31
C PHE A 659 -13.08 1.55 -34.10
N HIS A 660 -13.92 1.46 -35.14
CA HIS A 660 -15.37 1.60 -35.00
C HIS A 660 -16.01 0.54 -34.09
N GLY A 661 -15.40 -0.65 -34.02
CA GLY A 661 -15.81 -1.70 -33.07
C GLY A 661 -15.42 -1.41 -31.62
N GLY A 662 -14.51 -0.46 -31.39
CA GLY A 662 -13.92 -0.16 -30.08
C GLY A 662 -12.77 -1.12 -29.73
N VAL A 663 -11.74 -0.59 -29.08
CA VAL A 663 -10.58 -1.35 -28.61
C VAL A 663 -9.96 -0.65 -27.40
N GLY A 664 -9.60 -1.42 -26.38
CA GLY A 664 -8.82 -0.91 -25.25
C GLY A 664 -7.44 -1.54 -25.18
N VAL A 665 -6.42 -0.71 -25.03
CA VAL A 665 -5.04 -1.14 -24.83
C VAL A 665 -4.45 -0.44 -23.60
N GLN A 666 -3.66 -1.17 -22.84
CA GLN A 666 -2.96 -0.67 -21.66
C GLN A 666 -1.63 -1.41 -21.51
N VAL A 667 -0.62 -0.72 -20.98
CA VAL A 667 0.69 -1.27 -20.63
C VAL A 667 1.08 -0.71 -19.29
N GLU A 668 1.40 -1.58 -18.34
CA GLU A 668 1.67 -1.19 -16.96
C GLU A 668 2.92 -1.83 -16.40
N ASP A 669 3.71 -1.07 -15.66
CA ASP A 669 4.82 -1.59 -14.89
C ASP A 669 4.86 -1.03 -13.47
N ASP A 670 5.21 -1.89 -12.51
CA ASP A 670 5.60 -1.49 -11.16
C ASP A 670 6.99 -0.86 -11.18
N VAL A 671 7.14 0.29 -10.51
CA VAL A 671 8.44 0.96 -10.37
C VAL A 671 8.76 1.37 -8.95
N LEU A 672 10.06 1.40 -8.64
CA LEU A 672 10.64 2.03 -7.46
C LEU A 672 11.48 3.24 -7.89
N VAL A 673 11.18 4.41 -7.34
CA VAL A 673 11.99 5.63 -7.53
C VAL A 673 13.26 5.50 -6.70
N LEU A 674 14.42 5.65 -7.33
CA LEU A 674 15.71 5.63 -6.63
C LEU A 674 16.01 6.98 -5.98
N PRO A 675 16.70 7.01 -4.83
CA PRO A 675 17.31 8.23 -4.32
C PRO A 675 18.20 8.92 -5.36
N SER A 676 18.32 10.26 -5.26
CA SER A 676 19.20 11.03 -6.12
C SER A 676 20.65 10.54 -5.99
N PRO A 677 21.45 10.55 -7.07
CA PRO A 677 22.88 10.25 -7.00
C PRO A 677 23.70 11.34 -6.28
N SER A 678 23.17 12.56 -6.13
CA SER A 678 23.80 13.62 -5.33
C SER A 678 23.20 13.69 -3.93
N ASP A 679 24.04 13.87 -2.91
CA ASP A 679 23.62 14.10 -1.51
C ASP A 679 22.89 15.46 -1.32
N GLU A 680 22.60 16.21 -2.40
CA GLU A 680 21.97 17.53 -2.32
C GLU A 680 20.48 17.49 -1.94
N ASP A 681 19.85 16.31 -1.96
CA ASP A 681 18.46 16.11 -1.54
C ASP A 681 18.24 16.35 -0.02
N PHE A 682 19.30 16.48 0.78
CA PHE A 682 19.18 16.87 2.18
C PHE A 682 18.68 18.32 2.37
N SER A 683 18.72 19.17 1.34
CA SER A 683 18.48 20.62 1.47
C SER A 683 17.09 21.09 1.00
N VAL A 684 16.46 20.43 0.02
CA VAL A 684 15.30 21.00 -0.70
C VAL A 684 13.95 20.81 0.04
N CYS A 685 13.91 20.03 1.11
CA CYS A 685 12.69 19.77 1.89
C CYS A 685 12.70 20.39 3.30
N GLN A 686 13.29 21.58 3.48
CA GLN A 686 13.12 22.37 4.72
C GLN A 686 11.73 23.03 4.88
N ALA A 687 10.69 22.45 4.28
CA ALA A 687 9.32 22.78 4.66
C ALA A 687 8.94 21.84 5.82
N GLU A 688 8.68 22.40 7.00
CA GLU A 688 8.51 21.77 8.33
C GLU A 688 7.50 20.60 8.47
N GLU A 689 7.01 19.94 7.40
CA GLU A 689 5.84 19.04 7.49
C GLU A 689 5.95 17.65 6.87
N SER A 690 7.13 17.14 6.47
CA SER A 690 7.26 15.71 6.12
C SER A 690 8.53 15.08 6.73
N PRO A 691 8.43 14.43 7.91
CA PRO A 691 9.59 13.99 8.68
C PRO A 691 10.25 12.69 8.18
N VAL A 692 9.78 12.08 7.09
CA VAL A 692 10.25 10.76 6.64
C VAL A 692 11.08 10.91 5.36
N HIS A 693 12.38 11.13 5.52
CA HIS A 693 13.36 11.04 4.44
C HIS A 693 13.72 9.57 4.16
N CYS A 694 14.15 9.25 2.93
CA CYS A 694 14.69 7.93 2.61
C CYS A 694 16.08 7.77 3.24
N PRO A 695 16.26 6.88 4.23
CA PRO A 695 17.55 6.73 4.90
C PRO A 695 18.56 5.89 4.09
N TRP A 696 18.12 5.26 3.00
CA TRP A 696 18.97 4.42 2.17
C TRP A 696 19.46 5.15 0.94
N SER A 697 20.71 4.86 0.58
CA SER A 697 21.32 5.37 -0.63
C SER A 697 20.78 4.66 -1.88
N ARG A 698 20.96 5.29 -3.03
CA ARG A 698 20.77 4.67 -4.35
C ARG A 698 21.51 3.33 -4.48
N GLY A 699 22.74 3.28 -3.98
CA GLY A 699 23.55 2.07 -3.99
C GLY A 699 22.96 0.91 -3.21
N ASP A 700 22.36 1.18 -2.04
CA ASP A 700 21.73 0.15 -1.22
C ASP A 700 20.59 -0.53 -2.00
N TYR A 701 19.68 0.24 -2.61
CA TYR A 701 18.61 -0.33 -3.45
C TYR A 701 19.15 -1.17 -4.61
N LEU A 702 20.18 -0.69 -5.31
CA LEU A 702 20.78 -1.41 -6.44
C LEU A 702 21.43 -2.73 -6.00
N GLN A 703 22.14 -2.76 -4.87
CA GLN A 703 22.73 -3.99 -4.33
C GLN A 703 21.67 -5.02 -3.96
N HIS A 704 20.54 -4.57 -3.38
CA HIS A 704 19.41 -5.43 -3.06
C HIS A 704 18.68 -5.92 -4.31
N ALA A 705 18.48 -5.07 -5.32
CA ALA A 705 17.90 -5.44 -6.60
C ALA A 705 18.74 -6.51 -7.30
N LEU A 706 20.07 -6.33 -7.35
CA LEU A 706 21.00 -7.30 -7.95
C LEU A 706 21.01 -8.65 -7.24
N ALA A 707 20.90 -8.66 -5.90
CA ALA A 707 20.82 -9.90 -5.13
C ALA A 707 19.52 -10.67 -5.43
N ALA A 708 18.39 -9.96 -5.44
CA ALA A 708 17.09 -10.56 -5.78
C ALA A 708 17.06 -11.03 -7.24
N PHE A 709 17.61 -10.23 -8.16
CA PHE A 709 17.68 -10.56 -9.58
C PHE A 709 18.48 -11.86 -9.79
N HIS A 710 19.67 -11.97 -9.20
CA HIS A 710 20.46 -13.20 -9.26
C HIS A 710 19.68 -14.41 -8.73
N ARG A 711 19.06 -14.27 -7.55
CA ARG A 711 18.34 -15.35 -6.87
C ARG A 711 17.14 -15.86 -7.68
N TYR A 712 16.32 -14.95 -8.22
CA TYR A 712 15.02 -15.30 -8.80
C TYR A 712 15.02 -15.39 -10.34
N TYR A 713 15.93 -14.69 -11.02
CA TYR A 713 15.92 -14.56 -12.48
C TYR A 713 17.07 -15.32 -13.15
N CYS A 714 18.22 -15.46 -12.49
CA CYS A 714 19.42 -16.10 -13.06
C CYS A 714 19.68 -17.53 -12.55
N SER A 715 19.24 -17.86 -11.33
CA SER A 715 19.60 -19.11 -10.66
C SER A 715 19.04 -20.35 -11.37
N LYS A 716 19.92 -21.33 -11.60
CA LYS A 716 19.59 -22.69 -12.07
C LYS A 716 19.46 -23.66 -10.89
N ALA A 717 18.72 -23.29 -9.84
CA ALA A 717 18.31 -24.28 -8.85
C ALA A 717 17.61 -25.43 -9.60
N GLU A 718 17.82 -26.68 -9.18
CA GLU A 718 17.39 -27.88 -9.92
C GLU A 718 15.92 -27.75 -10.39
N GLY A 719 15.71 -27.61 -11.71
CA GLY A 719 14.40 -27.49 -12.35
C GLY A 719 13.91 -26.06 -12.68
N ALA A 720 14.52 -25.00 -12.13
CA ALA A 720 14.10 -23.61 -12.39
C ALA A 720 14.68 -23.07 -13.72
N LYS A 721 13.82 -22.47 -14.55
CA LYS A 721 14.25 -21.81 -15.79
C LYS A 721 14.65 -20.36 -15.51
N PRO A 722 15.72 -19.84 -16.15
CA PRO A 722 16.03 -18.43 -16.09
C PRO A 722 14.92 -17.60 -16.73
N SER A 723 14.84 -16.32 -16.34
CA SER A 723 13.94 -15.37 -16.97
C SER A 723 14.19 -15.27 -18.49
N LEU A 724 13.14 -14.91 -19.23
CA LEU A 724 13.23 -14.74 -20.68
C LEU A 724 14.31 -13.72 -21.05
N LEU A 725 14.35 -12.55 -20.41
CA LEU A 725 15.31 -11.50 -20.75
C LEU A 725 16.74 -11.86 -20.38
N VAL A 726 16.93 -12.67 -19.34
CA VAL A 726 18.26 -13.25 -19.02
C VAL A 726 18.73 -14.13 -20.18
N SER A 727 17.85 -14.98 -20.71
CA SER A 727 18.16 -15.86 -21.85
C SER A 727 18.41 -15.07 -23.15
N VAL A 728 17.65 -14.00 -23.38
CA VAL A 728 17.85 -13.09 -24.53
C VAL A 728 19.18 -12.35 -24.43
N CYS A 729 19.52 -11.84 -23.23
CA CYS A 729 20.80 -11.19 -22.98
C CYS A 729 21.98 -12.13 -23.26
N ASP A 730 21.94 -13.35 -22.71
CA ASP A 730 23.01 -14.34 -22.87
C ASP A 730 23.22 -14.74 -24.34
N ALA A 731 22.13 -14.88 -25.10
CA ALA A 731 22.21 -15.21 -26.51
C ALA A 731 22.88 -14.10 -27.33
N HIS A 732 22.59 -12.83 -27.03
CA HIS A 732 23.23 -11.70 -27.73
C HIS A 732 24.65 -11.46 -27.26
N MET A 733 24.93 -11.62 -25.97
CA MET A 733 26.29 -11.53 -25.44
C MET A 733 27.25 -12.50 -26.11
N SER A 734 26.78 -13.70 -26.48
CA SER A 734 27.58 -14.68 -27.22
C SER A 734 28.05 -14.19 -28.60
N THR A 735 27.47 -13.09 -29.12
CA THR A 735 27.83 -12.49 -30.40
C THR A 735 28.69 -11.22 -30.24
N VAL A 736 28.90 -10.75 -29.01
CA VAL A 736 29.65 -9.52 -28.72
C VAL A 736 31.07 -9.89 -28.27
N PRO A 737 32.13 -9.33 -28.87
CA PRO A 737 33.50 -9.52 -28.41
C PRO A 737 33.74 -8.74 -27.10
N ALA A 738 33.32 -9.30 -25.97
CA ALA A 738 33.40 -8.68 -24.64
C ALA A 738 34.43 -9.33 -23.69
N GLY A 739 35.19 -10.33 -24.15
CA GLY A 739 36.06 -11.13 -23.28
C GLY A 739 35.27 -11.98 -22.27
N SER A 740 35.97 -12.72 -21.40
CA SER A 740 35.33 -13.50 -20.33
C SER A 740 34.84 -12.56 -19.22
N MET A 741 33.54 -12.57 -18.92
CA MET A 741 32.96 -11.80 -17.81
C MET A 741 32.87 -12.66 -16.55
N THR A 742 33.12 -12.05 -15.39
CA THR A 742 32.84 -12.69 -14.10
C THR A 742 31.34 -12.91 -13.91
N ALA A 743 30.93 -13.88 -13.10
CA ALA A 743 29.52 -14.12 -12.80
C ALA A 743 28.83 -12.88 -12.18
N ALA A 744 29.56 -12.12 -11.35
CA ALA A 744 29.10 -10.87 -10.77
C ALA A 744 28.83 -9.79 -11.84
N ALA A 745 29.78 -9.58 -12.76
CA ALA A 745 29.62 -8.63 -13.86
C ALA A 745 28.48 -9.04 -14.80
N LYS A 746 28.33 -10.34 -15.06
CA LYS A 746 27.24 -10.89 -15.87
C LYS A 746 25.87 -10.61 -15.25
N ASN A 747 25.73 -10.78 -13.93
CA ASN A 747 24.49 -10.46 -13.21
C ASN A 747 24.11 -8.98 -13.34
N VAL A 748 25.07 -8.07 -13.18
CA VAL A 748 24.84 -6.61 -13.36
C VAL A 748 24.41 -6.29 -14.78
N LEU A 749 25.06 -6.89 -15.78
CA LEU A 749 24.74 -6.66 -17.18
C LEU A 749 23.34 -7.17 -17.55
N GLN A 750 22.97 -8.38 -17.10
CA GLN A 750 21.65 -8.95 -17.34
C GLN A 750 20.54 -8.12 -16.69
N PHE A 751 20.76 -7.64 -15.46
CA PHE A 751 19.84 -6.74 -14.78
C PHE A 751 19.70 -5.42 -15.55
N LEU A 752 20.83 -4.77 -15.90
CA LEU A 752 20.79 -3.52 -16.66
C LEU A 752 20.11 -3.71 -18.03
N PHE A 753 20.39 -4.81 -18.73
CA PHE A 753 19.74 -5.13 -20.00
C PHE A 753 18.22 -5.21 -19.87
N ALA A 754 17.71 -5.90 -18.84
CA ALA A 754 16.26 -5.95 -18.59
C ALA A 754 15.67 -4.55 -18.35
N GLN A 755 16.35 -3.72 -17.55
CA GLN A 755 15.93 -2.33 -17.29
C GLN A 755 15.96 -1.48 -18.57
N ARG A 756 16.98 -1.63 -19.43
CA ARG A 756 17.04 -0.95 -20.73
C ARG A 756 15.91 -1.38 -21.66
N VAL A 757 15.59 -2.67 -21.74
CA VAL A 757 14.46 -3.16 -22.54
C VAL A 757 13.16 -2.49 -22.07
N ALA A 758 12.95 -2.42 -20.75
CA ALA A 758 11.77 -1.78 -20.19
C ALA A 758 11.72 -0.27 -20.48
N MET A 759 12.84 0.46 -20.35
CA MET A 759 12.92 1.91 -20.47
C MET A 759 13.02 2.44 -21.91
N GLU A 760 13.69 1.70 -22.79
CA GLU A 760 14.13 2.17 -24.11
C GLU A 760 13.71 1.25 -25.25
N GLY A 761 13.37 0.00 -24.93
CA GLY A 761 13.01 -1.04 -25.89
C GLY A 761 14.15 -1.93 -26.34
N LEU A 762 13.78 -3.09 -26.87
CA LEU A 762 14.72 -4.18 -27.14
C LEU A 762 15.84 -3.80 -28.12
N SER A 763 15.52 -3.02 -29.17
CA SER A 763 16.52 -2.61 -30.17
C SER A 763 17.62 -1.75 -29.57
N LYS A 764 17.27 -0.77 -28.72
CA LYS A 764 18.24 0.12 -28.06
C LYS A 764 19.05 -0.63 -27.00
N ALA A 765 18.40 -1.50 -26.23
CA ALA A 765 19.08 -2.35 -25.27
C ALA A 765 20.14 -3.26 -25.92
N LYS A 766 19.81 -3.88 -27.06
CA LYS A 766 20.77 -4.67 -27.86
C LYS A 766 21.96 -3.83 -28.33
N ALA A 767 21.72 -2.61 -28.80
CA ALA A 767 22.77 -1.72 -29.30
C ALA A 767 23.74 -1.24 -28.19
N SER A 768 23.24 -1.03 -26.97
CA SER A 768 24.07 -0.59 -25.82
C SER A 768 24.88 -1.72 -25.17
N LEU A 769 24.54 -2.98 -25.44
CA LEU A 769 25.06 -4.16 -24.73
C LEU A 769 26.59 -4.22 -24.66
N ALA A 770 27.28 -3.94 -25.77
CA ALA A 770 28.74 -3.95 -25.82
C ALA A 770 29.40 -2.82 -25.01
N MET A 771 28.77 -1.64 -24.99
CA MET A 771 29.22 -0.50 -24.20
C MET A 771 29.00 -0.77 -22.70
N ASP A 772 27.82 -1.28 -22.34
CA ASP A 772 27.47 -1.63 -20.97
C ASP A 772 28.40 -2.71 -20.41
N ALA A 773 28.71 -3.75 -21.20
CA ALA A 773 29.63 -4.81 -20.79
C ALA A 773 31.01 -4.25 -20.42
N ARG A 774 31.58 -3.36 -21.26
CA ARG A 774 32.86 -2.69 -20.98
C ARG A 774 32.79 -1.81 -19.73
N ALA A 775 31.73 -1.01 -19.59
CA ALA A 775 31.56 -0.12 -18.44
C ALA A 775 31.44 -0.92 -17.12
N ILE A 776 30.72 -2.06 -17.15
CA ILE A 776 30.53 -2.92 -15.97
C ILE A 776 31.81 -3.65 -15.59
N GLN A 777 32.64 -4.08 -16.55
CA GLN A 777 33.93 -4.71 -16.28
C GLN A 777 34.92 -3.79 -15.56
N GLN A 778 34.75 -2.47 -15.66
CA GLN A 778 35.58 -1.48 -14.98
C GLN A 778 35.13 -1.20 -13.54
N GLN A 779 34.01 -1.77 -13.09
CA GLN A 779 33.47 -1.52 -11.76
C GLN A 779 34.20 -2.34 -10.69
N THR A 780 34.32 -1.77 -9.49
CA THR A 780 34.82 -2.48 -8.31
C THR A 780 33.68 -3.27 -7.65
N PHE A 781 33.86 -4.58 -7.54
CA PHE A 781 32.91 -5.49 -6.91
C PHE A 781 33.30 -5.79 -5.47
N VAL A 782 32.31 -5.80 -4.58
CA VAL A 782 32.44 -6.16 -3.16
C VAL A 782 31.47 -7.27 -2.81
N HIS A 783 31.74 -7.99 -1.71
CA HIS A 783 30.77 -8.93 -1.15
C HIS A 783 29.48 -8.18 -0.78
N ASN A 784 28.32 -8.80 -1.00
CA ASN A 784 27.03 -8.15 -0.75
C ASN A 784 26.70 -8.21 0.76
N PRO A 785 26.80 -7.08 1.50
CA PRO A 785 26.62 -7.09 2.96
C PRO A 785 25.17 -7.41 3.38
N ALA A 786 24.23 -7.17 2.48
CA ALA A 786 22.81 -7.34 2.69
C ALA A 786 22.30 -8.75 2.37
N TYR A 787 23.09 -9.54 1.65
CA TYR A 787 22.69 -10.87 1.18
C TYR A 787 23.92 -11.78 1.11
N LEU A 788 24.27 -12.37 2.27
CA LEU A 788 25.55 -13.04 2.51
C LEU A 788 25.89 -14.18 1.53
N ASN A 789 24.87 -14.84 0.99
CA ASN A 789 25.00 -15.95 0.03
C ASN A 789 24.87 -15.50 -1.44
N GLY A 790 24.91 -14.20 -1.71
CA GLY A 790 24.79 -13.63 -3.06
C GLY A 790 26.12 -13.47 -3.79
N PRO A 791 26.09 -13.26 -5.11
CA PRO A 791 27.28 -12.87 -5.85
C PRO A 791 27.77 -11.48 -5.38
N SER A 792 29.05 -11.21 -5.62
CA SER A 792 29.59 -9.86 -5.43
C SER A 792 28.81 -8.84 -6.27
N VAL A 793 28.68 -7.62 -5.76
CA VAL A 793 27.93 -6.51 -6.37
C VAL A 793 28.82 -5.27 -6.45
N PRO A 794 28.54 -4.30 -7.33
CA PRO A 794 29.21 -3.01 -7.29
C PRO A 794 29.11 -2.37 -5.91
N HIS A 795 30.17 -1.71 -5.46
CA HIS A 795 30.16 -0.98 -4.19
C HIS A 795 29.03 0.07 -4.18
N LYS A 796 28.34 0.26 -3.04
CA LYS A 796 27.16 1.14 -2.95
C LYS A 796 27.44 2.60 -3.33
N ALA A 797 28.68 3.07 -3.12
CA ALA A 797 29.09 4.41 -3.53
C ALA A 797 29.23 4.56 -5.07
N VAL A 798 29.27 3.45 -5.81
CA VAL A 798 29.47 3.41 -7.25
C VAL A 798 28.16 3.00 -7.93
N CYS A 799 27.32 3.99 -8.19
CA CYS A 799 25.99 3.79 -8.79
C CYS A 799 25.86 4.29 -10.23
N GLY A 800 26.92 4.88 -10.80
CA GLY A 800 26.93 5.49 -12.14
C GLY A 800 26.77 4.48 -13.30
N TRP A 801 26.98 3.19 -13.05
CA TRP A 801 26.72 2.13 -14.04
C TRP A 801 25.22 1.96 -14.34
N TYR A 802 24.34 2.41 -13.43
CA TYR A 802 22.90 2.36 -13.61
C TYR A 802 22.38 3.77 -13.98
N PRO A 803 21.90 4.00 -15.21
CA PRO A 803 21.63 5.36 -15.69
C PRO A 803 20.23 5.91 -15.35
N TYR A 804 19.35 5.09 -14.77
CA TYR A 804 17.93 5.46 -14.59
C TYR A 804 17.61 5.96 -13.17
N SER A 805 16.66 6.88 -13.04
CA SER A 805 16.18 7.37 -11.75
C SER A 805 15.20 6.43 -11.04
N SER A 806 14.86 5.30 -11.66
CA SER A 806 13.95 4.30 -11.12
C SER A 806 14.37 2.89 -11.51
N ILE A 807 13.89 1.89 -10.77
CA ILE A 807 13.94 0.47 -11.10
C ILE A 807 12.54 0.05 -11.52
N VAL A 808 12.42 -0.61 -12.67
CA VAL A 808 11.20 -1.26 -13.13
C VAL A 808 11.20 -2.70 -12.62
N LEU A 809 10.27 -3.04 -11.73
CA LEU A 809 10.26 -4.35 -11.08
C LEU A 809 9.76 -5.44 -12.03
N THR A 810 8.81 -5.11 -12.89
CA THR A 810 8.24 -5.97 -13.93
C THR A 810 9.03 -5.93 -15.26
N ALA A 811 10.28 -5.44 -15.24
CA ALA A 811 11.08 -5.21 -16.44
C ALA A 811 11.26 -6.42 -17.37
N THR A 812 11.20 -7.63 -16.81
CA THR A 812 11.40 -8.88 -17.56
C THR A 812 10.12 -9.38 -18.25
N ILE A 813 8.96 -8.82 -17.91
CA ILE A 813 7.68 -9.20 -18.50
C ILE A 813 7.53 -8.55 -19.88
N PRO A 814 7.43 -9.32 -20.98
CA PRO A 814 7.44 -8.78 -22.34
C PRO A 814 6.38 -7.71 -22.59
N LYS A 815 6.80 -6.56 -23.12
CA LYS A 815 5.92 -5.49 -23.64
C LYS A 815 6.32 -4.96 -25.02
N ASP A 816 7.49 -5.35 -25.54
CA ASP A 816 7.82 -5.11 -26.96
C ASP A 816 7.09 -6.13 -27.83
N ILE A 817 6.51 -5.68 -28.96
CA ILE A 817 5.86 -6.56 -29.94
C ILE A 817 6.79 -7.73 -30.33
N GLU A 818 8.07 -7.46 -30.61
CA GLU A 818 9.06 -8.48 -30.98
C GLU A 818 9.14 -9.60 -29.92
N LEU A 819 9.09 -9.25 -28.63
CA LEU A 819 9.18 -10.20 -27.53
C LEU A 819 7.86 -10.94 -27.32
N ILE A 820 6.73 -10.23 -27.32
CA ILE A 820 5.40 -10.83 -27.19
C ILE A 820 5.19 -11.87 -28.29
N GLU A 821 5.37 -11.50 -29.56
CA GLU A 821 5.21 -12.41 -30.69
C GLU A 821 6.24 -13.57 -30.67
N ALA A 822 7.42 -13.36 -30.09
CA ALA A 822 8.38 -14.44 -29.90
C ALA A 822 7.92 -15.47 -28.88
N VAL A 823 7.37 -15.03 -27.74
CA VAL A 823 6.81 -15.92 -26.71
C VAL A 823 5.60 -16.67 -27.26
N MET A 824 4.74 -15.98 -28.00
CA MET A 824 3.50 -16.55 -28.55
C MET A 824 3.71 -17.52 -29.72
N ARG A 825 4.87 -17.54 -30.38
CA ARG A 825 5.13 -18.52 -31.47
C ARG A 825 5.50 -19.91 -30.97
N HIS A 826 5.68 -20.06 -29.67
CA HIS A 826 6.25 -21.24 -29.01
C HIS A 826 5.33 -21.71 -27.88
#